data_AF-A0A9R0S086-F1
#
_entry.id   AF-A0A9R0S086-F1
#
_cell.length_a   1.000
_cell.length_b   1.000
_cell.length_c   1.000
_cell.angle_alpha   90.00
_cell.angle_beta   90.00
_cell.angle_gamma   90.00
#
_symmetry.space_group_name_H-M   'P 1'
#
loop_
_entity.id
_entity.type
_entity.pdbx_description
1 polymer ?
#
loop_
_entity_poly.entity_id
_entity_poly.type
_entity_poly.pdbx_seq_one_letter_code
_entity_poly.pdbx_strand_id
1 'polypeptide(L)'
;MAADMNQCPCAAAPSPFPDTNSNLEKLLPFRIGALVVVAVVMLFVLHVLGSLRRRSSNKALHGVVVGAYSLSYALVSYTLGLMQSSTYYVDEFPIWAVCLLMLVGNADCLTASSLNDIESWKSYIVKHLIHGMWGVWIVVYFGLLPGASDFPVTMKEDVLRACDERPDPVTMQGYRYVVSGERKQKFLVKRPEYVLSYDRQCVKMTTVEQIWSCTGSLLSSDGGGLLKDMCLSMALSKMLNRRFAGFELVEAELEKTHDFVFRGLLAGDKQKQCERVFRVVEEELAFVHDLYYTRYPYLYHKGRYFAFYLPFAMIGLCLWVIHLLFEKNKFPLLTTTTMVLMVVVAFLELFQLYLYAASGWCKVALIRSYAAMPASALQRNGFCQMLIGLLLRLKALRPWEDKLGQYSLIDAFDRTRRASKCLHCMTCCLVDKPKKGRHRAKPVKVSRQLKQAVVDSLIDSEGRLTNGVRSLRNNGVEQLLERASNRTTTTHTVLVWHIATTLCKHSLDEQATDGRLPGNDGSTIDTDSSVASSLSLYCAYLIAFEPDLLPDHSSVSTLILGESIREARKLLKGAKTMKRKYEKLMDISDDRSAAGDVSLVVEGARLARRLNEDIPDPARRWRILSEFWAEMMLYLAPSDNARAHLEALATGGEFITHLWALLTHAGVLQRDRGAGGPQAAV
;
A
#
# COMPACT_ATOMS: atom_id res chain seq x y z
N MET A 1 -19.59 -81.45 39.40
CA MET A 1 -20.98 -81.17 38.99
C MET A 1 -21.56 -80.24 40.06
N ALA A 2 -21.82 -78.99 39.70
CA ALA A 2 -22.55 -77.90 40.40
C ALA A 2 -22.39 -77.63 41.92
N ALA A 3 -22.21 -76.32 42.20
CA ALA A 3 -22.82 -75.48 43.24
C ALA A 3 -21.93 -74.87 44.36
N ASP A 4 -22.23 -73.58 44.60
CA ASP A 4 -21.60 -72.52 45.41
C ASP A 4 -21.39 -72.78 46.91
N MET A 5 -20.40 -72.09 47.51
CA MET A 5 -20.57 -71.01 48.53
C MET A 5 -19.26 -70.68 49.30
N ASN A 6 -18.86 -69.39 49.24
CA ASN A 6 -18.30 -68.52 50.30
C ASN A 6 -17.15 -68.98 51.25
N GLN A 7 -15.95 -68.37 51.15
CA GLN A 7 -15.35 -67.37 52.11
C GLN A 7 -13.80 -67.23 52.08
N CYS A 8 -13.34 -65.96 51.92
CA CYS A 8 -12.20 -65.24 52.58
C CYS A 8 -10.71 -65.59 52.32
N PRO A 9 -9.71 -64.70 52.62
CA PRO A 9 -9.72 -63.25 52.98
C PRO A 9 -8.66 -62.34 52.28
N CYS A 10 -8.85 -61.02 52.41
CA CYS A 10 -7.90 -59.89 52.47
C CYS A 10 -6.60 -59.86 51.61
N ALA A 11 -6.53 -58.91 50.67
CA ALA A 11 -5.30 -58.21 50.32
C ALA A 11 -5.56 -56.69 50.25
N ALA A 12 -4.64 -55.94 50.84
CA ALA A 12 -4.75 -54.53 51.20
C ALA A 12 -5.04 -53.58 50.03
N ALA A 13 -5.74 -52.49 50.35
CA ALA A 13 -5.96 -51.34 49.48
C ALA A 13 -4.64 -50.75 48.96
N PRO A 14 -4.55 -50.35 47.68
CA PRO A 14 -3.60 -49.31 47.31
C PRO A 14 -4.14 -47.98 47.86
N SER A 15 -3.38 -47.44 48.80
CA SER A 15 -3.47 -46.11 49.38
C SER A 15 -3.53 -44.98 48.34
N PRO A 16 -4.06 -43.80 48.73
CA PRO A 16 -4.25 -42.65 47.86
C PRO A 16 -2.91 -41.91 47.63
N PHE A 17 -2.74 -41.38 46.41
CA PHE A 17 -1.68 -40.45 45.97
C PHE A 17 -0.21 -40.94 46.00
N PRO A 18 0.54 -40.78 44.89
CA PRO A 18 1.86 -40.20 44.95
C PRO A 18 1.73 -38.68 44.97
N ASP A 19 1.99 -38.09 46.13
CA ASP A 19 2.30 -36.67 46.28
C ASP A 19 3.46 -36.28 45.36
N THR A 20 3.15 -35.72 44.19
CA THR A 20 4.12 -35.03 43.35
C THR A 20 3.50 -33.72 42.83
N ASN A 21 3.74 -32.64 43.59
CA ASN A 21 3.66 -31.22 43.20
C ASN A 21 2.29 -30.63 42.81
N SER A 22 1.36 -30.69 43.76
CA SER A 22 -0.04 -30.21 43.78
C SER A 22 -0.29 -28.69 43.70
N ASN A 23 0.69 -27.89 43.25
CA ASN A 23 0.49 -26.46 42.94
C ASN A 23 0.51 -26.15 41.43
N LEU A 24 1.23 -26.96 40.64
CA LEU A 24 1.39 -26.70 39.20
C LEU A 24 0.13 -27.06 38.39
N GLU A 25 -0.58 -28.12 38.79
CA GLU A 25 -1.83 -28.56 38.13
C GLU A 25 -3.01 -27.61 38.43
N LYS A 26 -3.09 -27.07 39.65
CA LYS A 26 -4.09 -26.04 40.00
C LYS A 26 -3.86 -24.71 39.30
N LEU A 27 -2.62 -24.41 38.91
CA LEU A 27 -2.28 -23.23 38.11
C LEU A 27 -2.48 -23.44 36.60
N LEU A 28 -2.72 -24.67 36.14
CA LEU A 28 -2.79 -24.99 34.71
C LEU A 28 -3.94 -24.22 33.99
N PRO A 29 -5.17 -24.15 34.52
CA PRO A 29 -6.25 -23.37 33.90
C PRO A 29 -5.93 -21.87 33.84
N PHE A 30 -5.28 -21.33 34.88
CA PHE A 30 -4.84 -19.93 34.91
C PHE A 30 -3.73 -19.66 33.88
N ARG A 31 -2.80 -20.61 33.70
CA ARG A 31 -1.75 -20.55 32.69
C ARG A 31 -2.34 -20.59 31.27
N ILE A 32 -3.32 -21.46 31.03
CA ILE A 32 -4.04 -21.51 29.75
C ILE A 32 -4.78 -20.19 29.51
N GLY A 33 -5.53 -19.69 30.50
CA GLY A 33 -6.22 -18.40 30.40
C GLY A 33 -5.27 -17.23 30.09
N ALA A 34 -4.10 -17.19 30.73
CA ALA A 34 -3.07 -16.18 30.43
C ALA A 34 -2.55 -16.30 28.99
N LEU A 35 -2.29 -17.52 28.51
CA LEU A 35 -1.85 -17.74 27.12
C LEU A 35 -2.93 -17.36 26.10
N VAL A 36 -4.22 -17.61 26.40
CA VAL A 36 -5.35 -17.17 25.58
C VAL A 36 -5.35 -15.65 25.48
N VAL A 37 -5.21 -14.94 26.60
CA VAL A 37 -5.14 -13.47 26.60
C VAL A 37 -3.97 -12.97 25.76
N VAL A 38 -2.78 -13.56 25.90
CA VAL A 38 -1.61 -13.20 25.09
C VAL A 38 -1.87 -13.45 23.60
N ALA A 39 -2.47 -14.59 23.25
CA ALA A 39 -2.82 -14.90 21.87
C ALA A 39 -3.82 -13.90 21.29
N VAL A 40 -4.84 -13.53 22.07
CA VAL A 40 -5.87 -12.56 21.67
C VAL A 40 -5.28 -11.17 21.50
N VAL A 41 -4.41 -10.73 22.40
CA VAL A 41 -3.69 -9.46 22.27
C VAL A 41 -2.82 -9.45 21.01
N MET A 42 -2.09 -10.54 20.75
CA MET A 42 -1.25 -10.68 19.55
C MET A 42 -2.10 -10.65 18.26
N LEU A 43 -3.24 -11.34 18.24
CA LEU A 43 -4.17 -11.35 17.11
C LEU A 43 -4.85 -9.98 16.93
N PHE A 44 -5.23 -9.30 18.02
CA PHE A 44 -5.76 -7.94 17.99
C PHE A 44 -4.75 -6.95 17.40
N VAL A 45 -3.49 -7.01 17.87
CA VAL A 45 -2.38 -6.21 17.34
C VAL A 45 -2.19 -6.49 15.86
N LEU A 46 -2.17 -7.77 15.45
CA LEU A 46 -2.04 -8.16 14.05
C LEU A 46 -3.20 -7.63 13.20
N HIS A 47 -4.42 -7.65 13.72
CA HIS A 47 -5.61 -7.20 13.01
C HIS A 47 -5.66 -5.69 12.80
N VAL A 48 -5.47 -4.94 13.88
CA VAL A 48 -5.51 -3.48 13.85
C VAL A 48 -4.29 -2.94 13.10
N LEU A 49 -3.07 -3.36 13.48
CA LEU A 49 -1.84 -2.86 12.85
C LEU A 49 -1.64 -3.40 11.43
N GLY A 50 -2.15 -4.59 11.10
CA GLY A 50 -2.17 -5.12 9.73
C GLY A 50 -2.96 -4.22 8.78
N SER A 51 -4.13 -3.72 9.22
CA SER A 51 -4.93 -2.75 8.44
C SER A 51 -4.25 -1.38 8.31
N LEU A 52 -3.37 -1.03 9.25
CA LEU A 52 -2.60 0.22 9.25
C LEU A 52 -1.26 0.09 8.50
N ARG A 53 -0.85 -1.13 8.15
CA ARG A 53 0.42 -1.43 7.48
C ARG A 53 0.58 -0.65 6.18
N ARG A 54 -0.44 -0.66 5.33
CA ARG A 54 -0.49 0.12 4.07
C ARG A 54 -0.33 1.63 4.30
N ARG A 55 -0.71 2.12 5.48
CA ARG A 55 -0.78 3.55 5.80
C ARG A 55 0.46 4.07 6.50
N SER A 56 1.46 3.23 6.75
CA SER A 56 2.68 3.65 7.43
C SER A 56 3.92 3.00 6.83
N SER A 57 4.89 3.84 6.52
CA SER A 57 6.24 3.47 6.09
C SER A 57 7.20 3.19 7.27
N ASN A 58 6.66 3.08 8.49
CA ASN A 58 7.48 2.86 9.69
C ASN A 58 7.95 1.40 9.78
N LYS A 59 9.25 1.17 9.57
CA LYS A 59 9.87 -0.16 9.63
C LYS A 59 9.65 -0.88 10.97
N ALA A 60 9.50 -0.15 12.08
CA ALA A 60 9.20 -0.77 13.37
C ALA A 60 7.78 -1.36 13.41
N LEU A 61 6.79 -0.66 12.85
CA LEU A 61 5.42 -1.15 12.72
C LEU A 61 5.41 -2.44 11.89
N HIS A 62 6.05 -2.41 10.72
CA HIS A 62 6.18 -3.59 9.85
C HIS A 62 6.86 -4.76 10.57
N GLY A 63 7.95 -4.50 11.29
CA GLY A 63 8.64 -5.54 12.08
C GLY A 63 7.76 -6.15 13.17
N VAL A 64 6.97 -5.34 13.88
CA VAL A 64 6.02 -5.83 14.89
C VAL A 64 4.93 -6.68 14.23
N VAL A 65 4.37 -6.25 13.11
CA VAL A 65 3.33 -7.00 12.38
C VAL A 65 3.87 -8.34 11.87
N VAL A 66 5.06 -8.36 11.28
CA VAL A 66 5.71 -9.59 10.78
C VAL A 66 6.04 -10.54 11.93
N GLY A 67 6.55 -10.01 13.05
CA GLY A 67 6.82 -10.81 14.25
C GLY A 67 5.55 -11.39 14.87
N ALA A 68 4.50 -10.57 14.98
CA ALA A 68 3.20 -11.01 15.50
C ALA A 68 2.57 -12.08 14.60
N TYR A 69 2.61 -11.88 13.28
CA TYR A 69 2.14 -12.84 12.28
C TYR A 69 2.86 -14.19 12.38
N SER A 70 4.20 -14.17 12.51
CA SER A 70 4.99 -15.39 12.58
C SER A 70 4.75 -16.17 13.87
N LEU A 71 4.55 -15.47 14.99
CA LEU A 71 4.41 -16.10 16.31
C LEU A 71 2.96 -16.50 16.63
N SER A 72 1.95 -15.79 16.11
CA SER A 72 0.54 -16.00 16.47
C SER A 72 0.06 -17.41 16.16
N TYR A 73 0.48 -17.99 15.02
CA TYR A 73 0.07 -19.35 14.64
C TYR A 73 0.62 -20.41 15.59
N ALA A 74 1.90 -20.33 15.92
CA ALA A 74 2.56 -21.24 16.86
C ALA A 74 1.94 -21.12 18.25
N LEU A 75 1.69 -19.88 18.70
CA LEU A 75 1.09 -19.62 20.00
C LEU A 75 -0.34 -20.20 20.09
N VAL A 76 -1.18 -19.95 19.09
CA VAL A 76 -2.55 -20.47 19.07
C VAL A 76 -2.58 -22.00 19.01
N SER A 77 -1.77 -22.60 18.14
CA SER A 77 -1.67 -24.06 18.03
C SER A 77 -1.20 -24.71 19.33
N TYR A 78 -0.19 -24.11 19.99
CA TYR A 78 0.28 -24.56 21.29
C TYR A 78 -0.79 -24.45 22.38
N THR A 79 -1.54 -23.34 22.42
CA THR A 79 -2.64 -23.17 23.38
C THR A 79 -3.76 -24.19 23.19
N LEU A 80 -4.12 -24.49 21.94
CA LEU A 80 -5.13 -25.52 21.61
C LEU A 80 -4.66 -26.91 22.04
N GLY A 81 -3.39 -27.25 21.77
CA GLY A 81 -2.80 -28.52 22.22
C GLY A 81 -2.81 -28.66 23.74
N LEU A 82 -2.50 -27.57 24.46
CA LEU A 82 -2.59 -27.53 25.93
C LEU A 82 -4.01 -27.77 26.44
N MET A 83 -5.02 -27.12 25.86
CA MET A 83 -6.43 -27.33 26.21
C MET A 83 -6.87 -28.78 25.95
N GLN A 84 -6.37 -29.43 24.89
CA GLN A 84 -6.70 -30.82 24.59
C GLN A 84 -6.00 -31.80 25.55
N SER A 85 -4.78 -31.48 25.97
CA SER A 85 -3.97 -32.33 26.86
C SER A 85 -4.31 -32.21 28.35
N SER A 86 -5.13 -31.22 28.75
CA SER A 86 -5.41 -30.97 30.15
C SER A 86 -6.35 -32.04 30.74
N THR A 87 -5.99 -32.56 31.91
CA THR A 87 -6.80 -33.53 32.68
C THR A 87 -8.05 -32.92 33.31
N TYR A 88 -8.09 -31.59 33.45
CA TYR A 88 -9.24 -30.83 33.95
C TYR A 88 -10.03 -30.24 32.78
N TYR A 89 -11.27 -30.70 32.61
CA TYR A 89 -12.20 -30.12 31.64
C TYR A 89 -12.86 -28.88 32.23
N VAL A 90 -12.77 -27.77 31.52
CA VAL A 90 -13.34 -26.46 31.87
C VAL A 90 -14.31 -26.09 30.77
N ASP A 91 -15.57 -25.78 31.11
CA ASP A 91 -16.66 -25.55 30.15
C ASP A 91 -16.37 -24.40 29.16
N GLU A 92 -15.46 -23.51 29.52
CA GLU A 92 -15.01 -22.36 28.73
C GLU A 92 -13.96 -22.71 27.67
N PHE A 93 -13.26 -23.86 27.76
CA PHE A 93 -12.19 -24.23 26.83
C PHE A 93 -12.66 -24.36 25.37
N PRO A 94 -13.81 -24.99 25.06
CA PRO A 94 -14.34 -25.02 23.70
C PRO A 94 -14.64 -23.61 23.17
N ILE A 95 -15.18 -22.73 24.02
CA ILE A 95 -15.48 -21.33 23.65
C ILE A 95 -14.19 -20.60 23.30
N TRP A 96 -13.14 -20.73 24.13
CA TRP A 96 -11.84 -20.13 23.87
C TRP A 96 -11.18 -20.68 22.61
N ALA A 97 -11.23 -22.00 22.40
CA ALA A 97 -10.67 -22.65 21.22
C ALA A 97 -11.33 -22.13 19.93
N VAL A 98 -12.66 -22.03 19.91
CA VAL A 98 -13.41 -21.50 18.77
C VAL A 98 -13.10 -20.04 18.52
N CYS A 99 -13.09 -19.20 19.57
CA CYS A 99 -12.75 -17.79 19.43
C CYS A 99 -11.33 -17.59 18.91
N LEU A 100 -10.35 -18.37 19.38
CA LEU A 100 -8.98 -18.32 18.87
C LEU A 100 -8.89 -18.76 17.41
N LEU A 101 -9.56 -19.85 17.03
CA LEU A 101 -9.60 -20.30 15.64
C LEU A 101 -10.28 -19.27 14.73
N MET A 102 -11.41 -18.70 15.14
CA MET A 102 -12.10 -17.61 14.44
C MET A 102 -11.19 -16.40 14.25
N LEU A 103 -10.54 -15.95 15.33
CA LEU A 103 -9.61 -14.83 15.29
C LEU A 103 -8.40 -15.11 14.40
N VAL A 104 -7.86 -16.34 14.37
CA VAL A 104 -6.80 -16.73 13.43
C VAL A 104 -7.31 -16.75 12.00
N GLY A 105 -8.47 -17.35 11.71
CA GLY A 105 -9.06 -17.39 10.38
C GLY A 105 -9.42 -16.00 9.82
N ASN A 106 -9.70 -15.04 10.70
CA ASN A 106 -9.87 -13.62 10.39
C ASN A 106 -8.57 -12.84 10.40
N ALA A 107 -7.58 -13.17 11.23
CA ALA A 107 -6.27 -12.52 11.22
C ALA A 107 -5.41 -12.92 10.01
N ASP A 108 -5.62 -14.13 9.47
CA ASP A 108 -5.08 -14.65 8.21
C ASP A 108 -5.55 -13.83 6.97
N CYS A 109 -6.16 -12.66 7.15
CA CYS A 109 -6.91 -11.93 6.10
C CYS A 109 -6.37 -10.58 5.66
N LEU A 110 -5.38 -10.05 6.37
CA LEU A 110 -4.74 -8.78 6.05
C LEU A 110 -3.30 -8.97 5.58
N THR A 111 -2.83 -10.23 5.50
CA THR A 111 -1.42 -10.61 5.47
C THR A 111 -1.12 -11.50 4.26
N ALA A 112 -0.87 -10.87 3.12
CA ALA A 112 0.32 -11.28 2.41
C ALA A 112 1.47 -10.48 3.02
N SER A 113 2.32 -11.13 3.80
CA SER A 113 3.63 -10.56 4.17
C SER A 113 4.58 -10.65 2.97
N SER A 114 4.31 -11.55 2.03
CA SER A 114 4.95 -11.66 0.72
C SER A 114 3.90 -11.87 -0.38
N LEU A 115 4.20 -11.45 -1.63
CA LEU A 115 3.31 -11.71 -2.77
C LEU A 115 3.05 -13.21 -3.00
N ASN A 116 3.99 -14.07 -2.60
CA ASN A 116 3.92 -15.52 -2.77
C ASN A 116 2.85 -16.17 -1.88
N ASP A 117 2.47 -15.56 -0.75
CA ASP A 117 1.47 -16.12 0.16
C ASP A 117 0.04 -16.07 -0.45
N ILE A 118 -0.20 -15.16 -1.40
CA ILE A 118 -1.52 -14.93 -2.04
C ILE A 118 -1.90 -16.06 -3.01
N GLU A 119 -0.93 -16.71 -3.64
CA GLU A 119 -1.20 -17.84 -4.56
C GLU A 119 -1.90 -19.02 -3.85
N SER A 120 -1.83 -19.07 -2.52
CA SER A 120 -2.48 -20.08 -1.69
C SER A 120 -3.98 -19.84 -1.39
N TRP A 121 -4.63 -18.84 -2.01
CA TRP A 121 -6.03 -18.45 -1.76
C TRP A 121 -7.07 -19.60 -1.82
N LYS A 122 -6.75 -20.72 -2.49
CA LYS A 122 -7.58 -21.94 -2.49
C LYS A 122 -7.59 -22.64 -1.13
N SER A 123 -6.44 -22.70 -0.44
CA SER A 123 -6.33 -23.19 0.95
C SER A 123 -7.17 -22.34 1.90
N TYR A 124 -7.23 -21.03 1.63
CA TYR A 124 -8.03 -20.09 2.40
C TYR A 124 -9.55 -20.33 2.29
N ILE A 125 -10.07 -20.65 1.11
CA ILE A 125 -11.49 -21.02 0.92
C ILE A 125 -11.83 -22.31 1.68
N VAL A 126 -10.94 -23.29 1.63
CA VAL A 126 -11.08 -24.54 2.39
C VAL A 126 -11.13 -24.23 3.89
N LYS A 127 -10.24 -23.37 4.39
CA LYS A 127 -10.28 -22.90 5.77
C LYS A 127 -11.60 -22.18 6.10
N HIS A 128 -12.11 -21.28 5.26
CA HIS A 128 -13.39 -20.56 5.53
C HIS A 128 -14.61 -21.46 5.48
N LEU A 129 -14.64 -22.44 4.58
CA LEU A 129 -15.63 -23.50 4.59
C LEU A 129 -15.56 -24.30 5.89
N ILE A 130 -14.36 -24.66 6.36
CA ILE A 130 -14.17 -25.33 7.65
C ILE A 130 -14.62 -24.44 8.82
N HIS A 131 -14.32 -23.14 8.83
CA HIS A 131 -14.77 -22.21 9.88
C HIS A 131 -16.29 -22.04 9.87
N GLY A 132 -16.90 -21.92 8.68
CA GLY A 132 -18.36 -21.89 8.53
C GLY A 132 -18.99 -23.20 9.00
N MET A 133 -18.39 -24.34 8.66
CA MET A 133 -18.82 -25.65 9.15
C MET A 133 -18.67 -25.80 10.66
N TRP A 134 -17.61 -25.26 11.27
CA TRP A 134 -17.41 -25.28 12.73
C TRP A 134 -18.37 -24.33 13.45
N GLY A 135 -18.59 -23.12 12.93
CA GLY A 135 -19.58 -22.19 13.45
C GLY A 135 -21.00 -22.76 13.35
N VAL A 136 -21.33 -23.38 12.22
CA VAL A 136 -22.58 -24.14 12.04
C VAL A 136 -22.60 -25.33 12.99
N TRP A 137 -21.52 -26.09 13.18
CA TRP A 137 -21.46 -27.22 14.11
C TRP A 137 -21.72 -26.77 15.56
N ILE A 138 -21.21 -25.61 15.98
CA ILE A 138 -21.48 -25.04 17.31
C ILE A 138 -22.94 -24.60 17.45
N VAL A 139 -23.47 -23.91 16.44
CA VAL A 139 -24.88 -23.48 16.41
C VAL A 139 -25.81 -24.69 16.35
N VAL A 140 -25.43 -25.77 15.66
CA VAL A 140 -26.18 -27.02 15.54
C VAL A 140 -26.08 -27.86 16.81
N TYR A 141 -24.89 -27.98 17.40
CA TYR A 141 -24.63 -28.72 18.63
C TYR A 141 -25.30 -28.08 19.85
N PHE A 142 -25.47 -26.74 19.84
CA PHE A 142 -26.17 -26.00 20.89
C PHE A 142 -27.58 -25.51 20.54
N GLY A 143 -28.04 -25.65 19.29
CA GLY A 143 -29.18 -24.88 18.80
C GLY A 143 -29.95 -25.46 17.62
N LEU A 144 -30.07 -26.79 17.54
CA LEU A 144 -31.00 -27.54 16.68
C LEU A 144 -30.47 -27.92 15.29
N LEU A 145 -30.64 -29.21 14.97
CA LEU A 145 -30.99 -29.73 13.64
C LEU A 145 -32.36 -30.45 13.80
N PRO A 146 -33.18 -30.65 12.74
CA PRO A 146 -32.86 -30.50 11.31
C PRO A 146 -33.92 -29.76 10.45
N GLY A 147 -33.52 -29.33 9.25
CA GLY A 147 -34.43 -29.21 8.10
C GLY A 147 -34.22 -27.99 7.22
N ALA A 148 -33.45 -28.13 6.13
CA ALA A 148 -33.45 -27.17 5.03
C ALA A 148 -33.35 -27.92 3.70
N SER A 149 -34.25 -27.59 2.76
CA SER A 149 -34.23 -28.05 1.38
C SER A 149 -34.33 -26.87 0.41
N ASP A 150 -33.29 -26.77 -0.43
CA ASP A 150 -33.15 -26.28 -1.81
C ASP A 150 -33.89 -25.04 -2.34
N PHE A 151 -33.06 -24.15 -2.92
CA PHE A 151 -33.41 -23.04 -3.83
C PHE A 151 -33.12 -23.45 -5.30
N PRO A 152 -33.99 -23.10 -6.26
CA PRO A 152 -33.61 -23.02 -7.67
C PRO A 152 -33.39 -21.56 -8.11
N VAL A 153 -32.35 -21.34 -8.91
CA VAL A 153 -32.03 -20.09 -9.59
C VAL A 153 -32.44 -20.22 -11.05
N THR A 154 -33.35 -19.36 -11.53
CA THR A 154 -33.64 -19.20 -12.96
C THR A 154 -33.43 -17.74 -13.38
N MET A 155 -32.54 -17.52 -14.34
CA MET A 155 -32.32 -16.24 -15.03
C MET A 155 -33.31 -16.08 -16.19
N LYS A 156 -33.88 -14.88 -16.34
CA LYS A 156 -34.55 -14.41 -17.56
C LYS A 156 -33.81 -13.18 -18.09
N GLU A 157 -33.69 -13.12 -19.41
CA GLU A 157 -33.00 -12.11 -20.21
C GLU A 157 -34.02 -11.13 -20.81
N ASP A 158 -33.66 -9.85 -20.93
CA ASP A 158 -34.26 -8.86 -21.83
C ASP A 158 -33.23 -7.75 -22.15
N VAL A 159 -33.33 -7.21 -23.36
CA VAL A 159 -32.25 -6.62 -24.21
C VAL A 159 -32.42 -5.10 -24.41
N LEU A 160 -31.31 -4.35 -24.66
CA LEU A 160 -31.19 -3.33 -25.75
C LEU A 160 -29.77 -2.69 -25.84
N ARG A 161 -29.38 -2.33 -27.08
CA ARG A 161 -28.04 -1.92 -27.61
C ARG A 161 -27.84 -0.39 -27.66
N ALA A 162 -26.60 0.06 -27.86
CA ALA A 162 -26.26 1.30 -28.58
C ALA A 162 -24.90 1.18 -29.34
N CYS A 163 -24.81 1.91 -30.47
CA CYS A 163 -23.70 1.92 -31.44
C CYS A 163 -22.74 3.13 -31.25
N ASP A 164 -21.68 3.14 -32.06
CA ASP A 164 -20.51 4.00 -32.05
C ASP A 164 -20.74 5.50 -32.29
N GLU A 165 -20.16 6.33 -31.42
CA GLU A 165 -19.85 7.75 -31.64
C GLU A 165 -18.46 8.10 -31.09
N ARG A 166 -17.85 9.17 -31.62
CA ARG A 166 -16.49 9.61 -31.29
C ARG A 166 -16.39 10.08 -29.81
N PRO A 167 -15.32 9.69 -29.08
CA PRO A 167 -15.24 9.93 -27.63
C PRO A 167 -14.88 11.36 -27.24
N ASP A 168 -15.48 11.85 -26.15
CA ASP A 168 -15.18 13.13 -25.48
C ASP A 168 -14.55 12.87 -24.09
N PRO A 169 -13.31 13.36 -23.83
CA PRO A 169 -12.57 13.14 -22.59
C PRO A 169 -13.12 13.89 -21.36
N VAL A 170 -13.89 14.96 -21.54
CA VAL A 170 -14.44 15.76 -20.43
C VAL A 170 -15.74 15.14 -19.92
N THR A 171 -16.61 14.72 -20.83
CA THR A 171 -17.86 14.04 -20.50
C THR A 171 -17.70 12.54 -20.31
N MET A 172 -16.50 11.99 -20.58
CA MET A 172 -16.18 10.56 -20.63
C MET A 172 -17.03 9.78 -21.65
N GLN A 173 -17.70 10.47 -22.57
CA GLN A 173 -18.47 9.87 -23.67
C GLN A 173 -17.51 9.10 -24.58
N GLY A 174 -17.87 7.87 -24.98
CA GLY A 174 -17.00 6.97 -25.76
C GLY A 174 -15.79 6.37 -25.01
N TYR A 175 -15.57 6.66 -23.72
CA TYR A 175 -14.61 5.94 -22.86
C TYR A 175 -15.28 4.72 -22.20
N ARG A 176 -15.35 3.61 -22.96
CA ARG A 176 -15.93 2.33 -22.53
C ARG A 176 -15.00 1.49 -21.64
N TYR A 177 -14.35 2.10 -20.65
CA TYR A 177 -13.53 1.36 -19.69
C TYR A 177 -14.39 0.48 -18.77
N VAL A 178 -13.91 -0.73 -18.49
CA VAL A 178 -14.69 -1.78 -17.82
C VAL A 178 -14.66 -1.62 -16.31
N VAL A 179 -15.77 -1.20 -15.70
CA VAL A 179 -15.87 -1.13 -14.24
C VAL A 179 -16.21 -2.50 -13.65
N SER A 180 -17.08 -3.30 -14.29
CA SER A 180 -17.44 -4.65 -13.79
C SER A 180 -18.25 -5.50 -14.80
N GLY A 181 -18.16 -6.84 -14.71
CA GLY A 181 -19.03 -7.78 -15.46
C GLY A 181 -18.34 -8.91 -16.23
N GLU A 182 -17.01 -8.95 -16.27
CA GLU A 182 -16.22 -9.79 -17.20
C GLU A 182 -16.35 -11.32 -16.97
N ARG A 183 -16.53 -11.76 -15.72
CA ARG A 183 -16.45 -13.20 -15.33
C ARG A 183 -17.62 -14.09 -15.76
N LYS A 184 -18.62 -13.57 -16.49
CA LYS A 184 -19.66 -14.40 -17.11
C LYS A 184 -19.33 -14.82 -18.55
N GLN A 185 -18.11 -14.51 -19.03
CA GLN A 185 -17.63 -14.97 -20.34
C GLN A 185 -17.45 -16.49 -20.37
N LYS A 186 -18.11 -17.16 -21.32
CA LYS A 186 -17.66 -18.46 -21.83
C LYS A 186 -16.68 -18.19 -22.95
N PHE A 187 -15.45 -18.68 -22.82
CA PHE A 187 -14.42 -18.53 -23.85
C PHE A 187 -14.58 -19.62 -24.90
N LEU A 188 -14.77 -19.23 -26.16
CA LEU A 188 -14.69 -20.14 -27.29
C LEU A 188 -13.25 -20.12 -27.81
N VAL A 189 -12.52 -21.18 -27.50
CA VAL A 189 -11.16 -21.40 -28.01
C VAL A 189 -11.29 -22.01 -29.41
N LYS A 190 -10.96 -21.23 -30.45
CA LYS A 190 -10.89 -21.77 -31.81
C LYS A 190 -9.52 -22.40 -32.04
N ARG A 191 -9.49 -23.70 -32.35
CA ARG A 191 -8.28 -24.41 -32.79
C ARG A 191 -8.06 -24.17 -34.29
N PRO A 192 -6.81 -24.10 -34.79
CA PRO A 192 -5.55 -24.40 -34.11
C PRO A 192 -4.86 -23.18 -33.46
N GLU A 193 -5.33 -21.97 -33.71
CA GLU A 193 -4.62 -20.74 -33.29
C GLU A 193 -4.83 -20.37 -31.81
N TYR A 194 -5.70 -21.10 -31.10
CA TYR A 194 -6.08 -20.84 -29.70
C TYR A 194 -6.51 -19.39 -29.44
N VAL A 195 -7.00 -18.71 -30.48
CA VAL A 195 -7.51 -17.34 -30.36
C VAL A 195 -8.78 -17.38 -29.52
N LEU A 196 -8.77 -16.63 -28.44
CA LEU A 196 -9.93 -16.37 -27.60
C LEU A 196 -10.95 -15.58 -28.40
N SER A 197 -11.93 -16.28 -28.96
CA SER A 197 -13.07 -15.64 -29.62
C SER A 197 -14.15 -15.36 -28.58
N TYR A 198 -14.56 -14.10 -28.50
CA TYR A 198 -15.68 -13.68 -27.66
C TYR A 198 -16.98 -14.00 -28.38
N ASP A 199 -17.89 -14.68 -27.69
CA ASP A 199 -19.28 -14.64 -28.11
C ASP A 199 -19.80 -13.21 -27.86
N ARG A 200 -19.89 -12.44 -28.95
CA ARG A 200 -20.28 -11.01 -28.95
C ARG A 200 -21.72 -10.77 -28.48
N GLN A 201 -22.51 -11.81 -28.23
CA GLN A 201 -23.96 -11.71 -28.03
C GLN A 201 -24.43 -11.64 -26.57
N CYS A 202 -23.54 -11.74 -25.56
CA CYS A 202 -23.95 -11.73 -24.15
C CYS A 202 -23.05 -10.86 -23.25
N VAL A 203 -23.62 -9.81 -22.60
CA VAL A 203 -23.45 -9.41 -21.16
C VAL A 203 -23.70 -7.91 -20.90
N LYS A 204 -24.43 -7.59 -19.82
CA LYS A 204 -24.60 -6.24 -19.20
C LYS A 204 -23.32 -5.81 -18.47
N MET A 205 -22.39 -5.27 -19.24
CA MET A 205 -21.14 -4.71 -18.78
C MET A 205 -21.37 -3.28 -18.28
N THR A 206 -20.92 -2.98 -17.06
CA THR A 206 -20.99 -1.61 -16.54
C THR A 206 -19.72 -0.88 -16.95
N THR A 207 -19.85 0.10 -17.83
CA THR A 207 -18.75 0.96 -18.29
C THR A 207 -18.71 2.27 -17.52
N VAL A 208 -17.56 2.95 -17.53
CA VAL A 208 -17.41 4.30 -16.94
C VAL A 208 -18.44 5.27 -17.56
N GLU A 209 -18.60 5.22 -18.88
CA GLU A 209 -19.60 6.00 -19.63
C GLU A 209 -21.03 5.85 -19.07
N GLN A 210 -21.50 4.62 -18.83
CA GLN A 210 -22.85 4.38 -18.27
C GLN A 210 -23.03 4.98 -16.87
N ILE A 211 -21.96 5.00 -16.06
CA ILE A 211 -21.99 5.62 -14.73
C ILE A 211 -21.98 7.14 -14.85
N TRP A 212 -21.23 7.68 -15.82
CA TRP A 212 -21.15 9.11 -16.09
C TRP A 212 -22.46 9.69 -16.61
N SER A 213 -23.19 8.92 -17.43
CA SER A 213 -24.49 9.28 -18.00
C SER A 213 -25.69 9.09 -17.05
N CYS A 214 -25.48 8.52 -15.84
CA CYS A 214 -26.56 8.37 -14.86
C CYS A 214 -27.06 9.73 -14.32
N THR A 215 -28.38 9.96 -14.43
CA THR A 215 -29.06 11.19 -13.96
C THR A 215 -29.64 11.11 -12.55
N GLY A 216 -29.43 10.00 -11.82
CA GLY A 216 -29.97 9.82 -10.48
C GLY A 216 -29.41 10.83 -9.47
N SER A 217 -30.26 11.29 -8.54
CA SER A 217 -29.97 12.38 -7.58
C SER A 217 -28.68 12.20 -6.76
N LEU A 218 -28.24 10.97 -6.56
CA LEU A 218 -27.04 10.65 -5.79
C LEU A 218 -25.75 10.89 -6.59
N LEU A 219 -25.77 10.63 -7.90
CA LEU A 219 -24.64 10.82 -8.83
C LEU A 219 -24.66 12.19 -9.53
N SER A 220 -25.79 12.90 -9.50
CA SER A 220 -25.93 14.27 -10.03
C SER A 220 -25.71 15.37 -8.97
N SER A 221 -25.62 15.01 -7.69
CA SER A 221 -25.32 15.95 -6.59
C SER A 221 -23.86 16.43 -6.59
N ASP A 222 -23.54 17.44 -5.78
CA ASP A 222 -22.18 17.97 -5.59
C ASP A 222 -21.15 16.87 -5.18
N GLY A 223 -21.59 15.82 -4.47
CA GLY A 223 -20.78 14.65 -4.14
C GLY A 223 -20.67 13.59 -5.25
N GLY A 224 -21.45 13.73 -6.32
CA GLY A 224 -21.52 12.78 -7.44
C GLY A 224 -20.22 12.68 -8.25
N GLY A 225 -19.50 13.80 -8.41
CA GLY A 225 -18.19 13.81 -9.08
C GLY A 225 -17.16 12.89 -8.40
N LEU A 226 -17.13 12.88 -7.06
CA LEU A 226 -16.24 11.99 -6.29
C LEU A 226 -16.57 10.51 -6.46
N LEU A 227 -17.87 10.17 -6.56
CA LEU A 227 -18.32 8.79 -6.78
C LEU A 227 -18.01 8.32 -8.21
N LYS A 228 -18.14 9.22 -9.19
CA LYS A 228 -17.74 9.01 -10.58
C LYS A 228 -16.23 8.77 -10.69
N ASP A 229 -15.42 9.64 -10.09
CA ASP A 229 -13.96 9.48 -10.00
C ASP A 229 -13.56 8.13 -9.35
N MET A 230 -14.28 7.66 -8.31
CA MET A 230 -14.02 6.36 -7.69
C MET A 230 -14.28 5.17 -8.63
N CYS A 231 -15.32 5.26 -9.47
CA CYS A 231 -15.59 4.24 -10.49
C CYS A 231 -14.54 4.29 -11.62
N LEU A 232 -14.04 5.48 -11.95
CA LEU A 232 -12.91 5.65 -12.86
C LEU A 232 -11.65 4.97 -12.29
N SER A 233 -11.28 5.23 -11.03
CA SER A 233 -10.16 4.57 -10.35
C SER A 233 -10.28 3.04 -10.36
N MET A 234 -11.49 2.48 -10.19
CA MET A 234 -11.70 1.04 -10.32
C MET A 234 -11.37 0.54 -11.74
N ALA A 235 -11.76 1.28 -12.78
CA ALA A 235 -11.46 0.90 -14.16
C ALA A 235 -9.95 1.01 -14.47
N LEU A 236 -9.31 2.10 -14.03
CA LEU A 236 -7.87 2.31 -14.15
C LEU A 236 -7.07 1.18 -13.47
N SER A 237 -7.49 0.76 -12.26
CA SER A 237 -6.77 -0.27 -11.51
C SER A 237 -6.74 -1.61 -12.22
N LYS A 238 -7.78 -1.94 -13.01
CA LYS A 238 -7.80 -3.14 -13.85
C LYS A 238 -6.87 -3.03 -15.05
N MET A 239 -6.75 -1.85 -15.65
CA MET A 239 -5.78 -1.63 -16.73
C MET A 239 -4.36 -1.75 -16.18
N LEU A 240 -4.10 -1.13 -15.02
CA LEU A 240 -2.81 -1.25 -14.33
C LEU A 240 -2.50 -2.70 -13.93
N ASN A 241 -3.51 -3.48 -13.55
CA ASN A 241 -3.37 -4.90 -13.25
C ASN A 241 -2.81 -5.74 -14.43
N ARG A 242 -3.06 -5.33 -15.67
CA ARG A 242 -2.46 -5.99 -16.84
C ARG A 242 -0.94 -5.82 -16.87
N ARG A 243 -0.45 -4.63 -16.48
CA ARG A 243 0.99 -4.34 -16.35
C ARG A 243 1.64 -5.19 -15.25
N PHE A 244 0.97 -5.37 -14.11
CA PHE A 244 1.46 -6.28 -13.05
C PHE A 244 1.47 -7.75 -13.46
N ALA A 245 0.56 -8.16 -14.35
CA ALA A 245 0.53 -9.51 -14.91
C ALA A 245 1.49 -9.72 -16.10
N GLY A 246 2.28 -8.71 -16.47
CA GLY A 246 3.29 -8.79 -17.53
C GLY A 246 2.74 -8.65 -18.96
N PHE A 247 1.51 -8.18 -19.13
CA PHE A 247 0.95 -7.91 -20.47
C PHE A 247 1.42 -6.55 -21.00
N GLU A 248 1.74 -6.50 -22.30
CA GLU A 248 1.95 -5.25 -23.02
C GLU A 248 0.64 -4.44 -23.09
N LEU A 249 0.75 -3.13 -22.85
CA LEU A 249 -0.34 -2.18 -22.89
C LEU A 249 -0.39 -1.54 -24.28
N VAL A 250 -1.00 -2.23 -25.25
CA VAL A 250 -1.22 -1.72 -26.61
C VAL A 250 -2.02 -0.40 -26.57
N GLU A 251 -2.85 -0.21 -25.54
CA GLU A 251 -3.61 1.01 -25.34
C GLU A 251 -2.71 2.24 -25.07
N ALA A 252 -1.49 2.06 -24.57
CA ALA A 252 -0.58 3.17 -24.29
C ALA A 252 -0.10 3.90 -25.56
N GLU A 253 -0.12 3.22 -26.72
CA GLU A 253 0.23 3.82 -28.02
C GLU A 253 -0.92 4.60 -28.65
N LEU A 254 -2.13 4.50 -28.10
CA LEU A 254 -3.30 5.19 -28.63
C LEU A 254 -3.31 6.65 -28.17
N GLU A 255 -3.50 7.58 -29.12
CA GLU A 255 -3.68 9.02 -28.85
C GLU A 255 -4.80 9.28 -27.83
N LYS A 256 -5.84 8.42 -27.82
CA LYS A 256 -6.93 8.46 -26.84
C LYS A 256 -6.47 8.32 -25.39
N THR A 257 -5.41 7.56 -25.12
CA THR A 257 -4.87 7.35 -23.78
C THR A 257 -4.11 8.59 -23.30
N HIS A 258 -3.37 9.22 -24.20
CA HIS A 258 -2.74 10.51 -23.95
C HIS A 258 -3.80 11.60 -23.71
N ASP A 259 -4.78 11.72 -24.60
CA ASP A 259 -5.89 12.67 -24.50
C ASP A 259 -6.71 12.48 -23.22
N PHE A 260 -6.90 11.24 -22.76
CA PHE A 260 -7.58 10.96 -21.49
C PHE A 260 -6.90 11.67 -20.31
N VAL A 261 -5.58 11.61 -20.21
CA VAL A 261 -4.85 12.26 -19.11
C VAL A 261 -4.77 13.76 -19.33
N PHE A 262 -4.30 14.22 -20.49
CA PHE A 262 -4.01 15.63 -20.72
C PHE A 262 -5.26 16.49 -20.98
N ARG A 263 -6.26 15.95 -21.68
CA ARG A 263 -7.51 16.67 -22.01
C ARG A 263 -8.70 16.30 -21.13
N GLY A 264 -8.61 15.22 -20.34
CA GLY A 264 -9.68 14.76 -19.45
C GLY A 264 -9.36 14.92 -17.97
N LEU A 265 -8.38 14.16 -17.47
CA LEU A 265 -8.04 14.11 -16.04
C LEU A 265 -7.37 15.39 -15.55
N LEU A 266 -6.50 15.98 -16.38
CA LEU A 266 -5.77 17.23 -16.15
C LEU A 266 -6.50 18.47 -16.72
N ALA A 267 -7.78 18.36 -17.10
CA ALA A 267 -8.53 19.51 -17.57
C ALA A 267 -9.08 20.37 -16.42
N GLY A 268 -9.02 21.70 -16.58
CA GLY A 268 -9.70 22.68 -15.72
C GLY A 268 -8.76 23.61 -14.95
N ASP A 269 -9.15 23.94 -13.71
CA ASP A 269 -8.40 24.85 -12.82
C ASP A 269 -7.18 24.15 -12.20
N LYS A 270 -6.00 24.79 -12.25
CA LYS A 270 -4.69 24.26 -11.83
C LYS A 270 -4.69 23.65 -10.43
N GLN A 271 -5.36 24.30 -9.49
CA GLN A 271 -5.39 23.81 -8.10
C GLN A 271 -6.27 22.56 -7.97
N LYS A 272 -7.45 22.59 -8.59
CA LYS A 272 -8.45 21.52 -8.48
C LYS A 272 -8.04 20.28 -9.28
N GLN A 273 -7.39 20.46 -10.43
CA GLN A 273 -6.93 19.34 -11.27
C GLN A 273 -5.82 18.54 -10.56
N CYS A 274 -4.85 19.21 -9.93
CA CYS A 274 -3.78 18.52 -9.20
C CYS A 274 -4.35 17.67 -8.06
N GLU A 275 -5.28 18.20 -7.27
CA GLU A 275 -5.93 17.44 -6.19
C GLU A 275 -6.79 16.28 -6.73
N ARG A 276 -7.44 16.47 -7.88
CA ARG A 276 -8.24 15.44 -8.54
C ARG A 276 -7.39 14.28 -9.05
N VAL A 277 -6.31 14.55 -9.78
CA VAL A 277 -5.44 13.53 -10.38
C VAL A 277 -4.84 12.63 -9.31
N PHE A 278 -4.22 13.21 -8.29
CA PHE A 278 -3.64 12.43 -7.21
C PHE A 278 -4.70 11.67 -6.43
N ARG A 279 -5.90 12.22 -6.20
CA ARG A 279 -7.00 11.48 -5.57
C ARG A 279 -7.42 10.26 -6.40
N VAL A 280 -7.57 10.40 -7.72
CA VAL A 280 -7.94 9.30 -8.62
C VAL A 280 -6.88 8.20 -8.60
N VAL A 281 -5.59 8.57 -8.68
CA VAL A 281 -4.47 7.63 -8.65
C VAL A 281 -4.30 6.97 -7.27
N GLU A 282 -4.46 7.72 -6.18
CA GLU A 282 -4.39 7.19 -4.81
C GLU A 282 -5.48 6.14 -4.56
N GLU A 283 -6.72 6.38 -5.03
CA GLU A 283 -7.82 5.41 -4.96
C GLU A 283 -7.60 4.22 -5.91
N GLU A 284 -7.02 4.44 -7.09
CA GLU A 284 -6.66 3.38 -8.03
C GLU A 284 -5.65 2.40 -7.40
N LEU A 285 -4.55 2.92 -6.86
CA LEU A 285 -3.55 2.10 -6.18
C LEU A 285 -4.15 1.41 -4.95
N ALA A 286 -5.14 2.02 -4.30
CA ALA A 286 -5.85 1.38 -3.19
C ALA A 286 -6.61 0.14 -3.66
N PHE A 287 -7.26 0.20 -4.83
CA PHE A 287 -7.90 -0.95 -5.45
C PHE A 287 -6.90 -2.04 -5.81
N VAL A 288 -5.74 -1.68 -6.37
CA VAL A 288 -4.66 -2.64 -6.68
C VAL A 288 -4.14 -3.30 -5.41
N HIS A 289 -3.83 -2.51 -4.38
CA HIS A 289 -3.40 -3.07 -3.10
C HIS A 289 -4.44 -4.06 -2.58
N ASP A 290 -5.72 -3.67 -2.56
CA ASP A 290 -6.78 -4.51 -2.05
C ASP A 290 -7.01 -5.76 -2.92
N LEU A 291 -6.70 -5.69 -4.22
CA LEU A 291 -6.76 -6.81 -5.14
C LEU A 291 -5.77 -7.92 -4.77
N TYR A 292 -4.54 -7.54 -4.42
CA TYR A 292 -3.47 -8.49 -4.11
C TYR A 292 -3.43 -8.82 -2.61
N TYR A 293 -3.52 -7.83 -1.73
CA TYR A 293 -3.24 -7.98 -0.29
C TYR A 293 -4.48 -8.18 0.59
N THR A 294 -5.70 -8.11 0.05
CA THR A 294 -6.94 -8.23 0.85
C THR A 294 -7.96 -9.21 0.27
N ARG A 295 -8.98 -9.56 1.07
CA ARG A 295 -10.08 -10.43 0.66
C ARG A 295 -11.22 -9.71 -0.08
N TYR A 296 -11.14 -8.39 -0.24
CA TYR A 296 -12.22 -7.58 -0.80
C TYR A 296 -12.68 -7.98 -2.21
N PRO A 297 -11.80 -8.39 -3.16
CA PRO A 297 -12.24 -8.81 -4.49
C PRO A 297 -13.17 -10.02 -4.47
N TYR A 298 -12.92 -10.97 -3.57
CA TYR A 298 -13.76 -12.15 -3.41
C TYR A 298 -15.16 -11.76 -2.91
N LEU A 299 -15.21 -10.95 -1.86
CA LEU A 299 -16.45 -10.42 -1.28
C LEU A 299 -17.23 -9.60 -2.32
N TYR A 300 -16.55 -8.82 -3.14
CA TYR A 300 -17.16 -8.04 -4.21
C TYR A 300 -17.82 -8.91 -5.31
N HIS A 301 -17.20 -10.03 -5.71
CA HIS A 301 -17.67 -10.83 -6.84
C HIS A 301 -18.66 -11.94 -6.47
N LYS A 302 -18.37 -12.73 -5.43
CA LYS A 302 -19.11 -13.95 -5.08
C LYS A 302 -19.85 -13.84 -3.75
N GLY A 303 -19.41 -12.95 -2.87
CA GLY A 303 -19.78 -12.93 -1.46
C GLY A 303 -20.50 -11.68 -0.96
N ARG A 304 -21.09 -10.83 -1.81
CA ARG A 304 -21.53 -9.49 -1.39
C ARG A 304 -22.49 -9.51 -0.20
N TYR A 305 -23.45 -10.44 -0.18
CA TYR A 305 -24.38 -10.60 0.94
C TYR A 305 -23.70 -11.27 2.15
N PHE A 306 -22.82 -12.25 1.91
CA PHE A 306 -22.02 -12.90 2.96
C PHE A 306 -21.08 -11.92 3.67
N ALA A 307 -20.57 -10.91 2.98
CA ALA A 307 -19.67 -9.89 3.52
C ALA A 307 -20.31 -9.04 4.63
N PHE A 308 -21.64 -8.86 4.57
CA PHE A 308 -22.40 -8.17 5.62
C PHE A 308 -23.00 -9.16 6.61
N TYR A 309 -23.59 -10.25 6.11
CA TYR A 309 -24.31 -11.21 6.95
C TYR A 309 -23.39 -11.90 7.98
N LEU A 310 -22.19 -12.33 7.57
CA LEU A 310 -21.30 -13.07 8.46
C LEU A 310 -20.84 -12.23 9.67
N PRO A 311 -20.32 -10.99 9.52
CA PRO A 311 -19.99 -10.17 10.68
C PRO A 311 -21.18 -9.86 11.58
N PHE A 312 -22.37 -9.57 11.01
CA PHE A 312 -23.57 -9.34 11.81
C PHE A 312 -24.02 -10.57 12.61
N ALA A 313 -24.00 -11.75 11.97
CA ALA A 313 -24.31 -13.01 12.64
C ALA A 313 -23.30 -13.31 13.76
N MET A 314 -22.01 -13.06 13.53
CA MET A 314 -20.95 -13.25 14.52
C MET A 314 -21.07 -12.29 15.70
N ILE A 315 -21.34 -11.01 15.45
CA ILE A 315 -21.62 -10.03 16.51
C ILE A 315 -22.83 -10.47 17.33
N GLY A 316 -23.91 -10.90 16.67
CA GLY A 316 -25.12 -11.42 17.33
C GLY A 316 -24.82 -12.64 18.21
N LEU A 317 -24.03 -13.59 17.70
CA LEU A 317 -23.58 -14.75 18.47
C LEU A 317 -22.76 -14.33 19.69
N CYS A 318 -21.84 -13.38 19.53
CA CYS A 318 -21.04 -12.88 20.64
C CYS A 318 -21.90 -12.25 21.74
N LEU A 319 -22.87 -11.43 21.37
CA LEU A 319 -23.81 -10.80 22.31
C LEU A 319 -24.70 -11.83 23.01
N TRP A 320 -25.15 -12.87 22.28
CA TRP A 320 -25.95 -13.95 22.84
C TRP A 320 -25.16 -14.78 23.86
N VAL A 321 -23.91 -15.14 23.54
CA VAL A 321 -23.03 -15.84 24.49
C VAL A 321 -22.77 -14.99 25.74
N ILE A 322 -22.51 -13.69 25.57
CA ILE A 322 -22.36 -12.73 26.68
C ILE A 322 -23.60 -12.74 27.59
N HIS A 323 -24.80 -12.72 27.00
CA HIS A 323 -26.05 -12.78 27.75
C HIS A 323 -26.19 -14.08 28.55
N LEU A 324 -25.92 -15.24 27.93
CA LEU A 324 -25.98 -16.54 28.58
C LEU A 324 -24.99 -16.66 29.76
N LEU A 325 -23.78 -16.10 29.60
CA LEU A 325 -22.77 -16.09 30.65
C LEU A 325 -23.19 -15.21 31.84
N PHE A 326 -23.88 -14.09 31.56
CA PHE A 326 -24.41 -13.22 32.60
C PHE A 326 -25.52 -13.90 33.42
N GLU A 327 -26.40 -14.68 32.77
CA GLU A 327 -27.48 -15.41 33.45
C GLU A 327 -26.98 -16.59 34.32
N LYS A 328 -25.91 -17.27 33.90
CA LYS A 328 -25.41 -18.50 34.56
C LYS A 328 -24.42 -18.28 35.70
N ASN A 329 -24.19 -17.04 36.13
CA ASN A 329 -23.00 -16.58 36.84
C ASN A 329 -22.70 -17.33 38.18
N LYS A 330 -21.91 -18.42 38.11
CA LYS A 330 -21.46 -19.22 39.28
C LYS A 330 -19.96 -19.08 39.60
N PHE A 331 -19.12 -18.55 38.70
CA PHE A 331 -17.68 -18.34 38.92
C PHE A 331 -17.16 -17.03 38.28
N PRO A 332 -16.64 -16.05 39.04
CA PRO A 332 -16.47 -14.68 38.54
C PRO A 332 -15.24 -14.46 37.64
N LEU A 333 -14.10 -15.11 37.89
CA LEU A 333 -12.85 -14.77 37.20
C LEU A 333 -12.76 -15.32 35.76
N LEU A 334 -13.09 -16.60 35.56
CA LEU A 334 -13.04 -17.23 34.23
C LEU A 334 -14.13 -16.68 33.31
N THR A 335 -15.32 -16.45 33.85
CA THR A 335 -16.42 -15.75 33.19
C THR A 335 -16.03 -14.33 32.77
N THR A 336 -15.22 -13.62 33.57
CA THR A 336 -14.73 -12.29 33.16
C THR A 336 -13.81 -12.39 31.93
N THR A 337 -12.93 -13.39 31.87
CA THR A 337 -12.02 -13.57 30.73
C THR A 337 -12.73 -13.96 29.43
N THR A 338 -13.75 -14.83 29.48
CA THR A 338 -14.60 -15.14 28.32
C THR A 338 -15.36 -13.91 27.84
N MET A 339 -15.92 -13.11 28.75
CA MET A 339 -16.65 -11.90 28.39
C MET A 339 -15.76 -10.88 27.68
N VAL A 340 -14.55 -10.65 28.19
CA VAL A 340 -13.55 -9.77 27.53
C VAL A 340 -13.19 -10.32 26.14
N LEU A 341 -12.99 -11.63 26.01
CA LEU A 341 -12.71 -12.27 24.73
C LEU A 341 -13.83 -12.04 23.71
N MET A 342 -15.10 -12.27 24.10
CA MET A 342 -16.26 -12.05 23.22
C MET A 342 -16.39 -10.60 22.79
N VAL A 343 -16.11 -9.64 23.68
CA VAL A 343 -16.11 -8.21 23.35
C VAL A 343 -15.02 -7.89 22.33
N VAL A 344 -13.80 -8.43 22.48
CA VAL A 344 -12.71 -8.22 21.52
C VAL A 344 -13.06 -8.80 20.15
N VAL A 345 -13.62 -10.01 20.09
CA VAL A 345 -14.07 -10.63 18.83
C VAL A 345 -15.14 -9.78 18.16
N ALA A 346 -16.18 -9.38 18.90
CA ALA A 346 -17.26 -8.53 18.37
C ALA A 346 -16.73 -7.17 17.88
N PHE A 347 -15.78 -6.57 18.59
CA PHE A 347 -15.14 -5.33 18.16
C PHE A 347 -14.35 -5.51 16.87
N LEU A 348 -13.58 -6.61 16.73
CA LEU A 348 -12.80 -6.88 15.53
C LEU A 348 -13.70 -7.14 14.31
N GLU A 349 -14.79 -7.89 14.47
CA GLU A 349 -15.80 -8.09 13.43
C GLU A 349 -16.45 -6.76 13.01
N LEU A 350 -16.81 -5.92 13.97
CA LEU A 350 -17.37 -4.59 13.69
C LEU A 350 -16.35 -3.68 12.97
N PHE A 351 -15.08 -3.75 13.37
CA PHE A 351 -14.00 -2.99 12.76
C PHE A 351 -13.76 -3.43 11.30
N GLN A 352 -13.73 -4.75 11.02
CA GLN A 352 -13.62 -5.28 9.66
C GLN A 352 -14.81 -4.88 8.78
N LEU A 353 -16.03 -4.99 9.33
CA LEU A 353 -17.24 -4.57 8.66
C LEU A 353 -17.19 -3.08 8.29
N TYR A 354 -16.73 -2.23 9.21
CA TYR A 354 -16.51 -0.81 8.94
C TYR A 354 -15.48 -0.58 7.82
N LEU A 355 -14.32 -1.25 7.89
CA LEU A 355 -13.28 -1.12 6.86
C LEU A 355 -13.80 -1.53 5.48
N TYR A 356 -14.52 -2.65 5.39
CA TYR A 356 -15.13 -3.11 4.14
C TYR A 356 -16.23 -2.15 3.65
N ALA A 357 -17.14 -1.72 4.52
CA ALA A 357 -18.23 -0.80 4.16
C ALA A 357 -17.70 0.56 3.68
N ALA A 358 -16.63 1.05 4.30
CA ALA A 358 -15.97 2.30 3.93
C ALA A 358 -15.05 2.17 2.70
N SER A 359 -14.66 0.95 2.31
CA SER A 359 -13.76 0.67 1.18
C SER A 359 -14.35 1.10 -0.16
N GLY A 360 -13.48 1.42 -1.12
CA GLY A 360 -13.88 1.69 -2.50
C GLY A 360 -14.63 0.53 -3.14
N TRP A 361 -14.30 -0.73 -2.80
CA TRP A 361 -14.94 -1.92 -3.37
C TRP A 361 -16.42 -2.01 -3.04
N CYS A 362 -16.78 -1.79 -1.77
CA CYS A 362 -18.17 -1.74 -1.33
C CYS A 362 -18.90 -0.59 -2.03
N LYS A 363 -18.30 0.60 -2.06
CA LYS A 363 -18.90 1.80 -2.68
C LYS A 363 -19.17 1.60 -4.17
N VAL A 364 -18.21 1.06 -4.93
CA VAL A 364 -18.39 0.74 -6.36
C VAL A 364 -19.47 -0.33 -6.55
N ALA A 365 -19.57 -1.32 -5.66
CA ALA A 365 -20.67 -2.31 -5.72
C ALA A 365 -22.04 -1.65 -5.51
N LEU A 366 -22.13 -0.70 -4.57
CA LEU A 366 -23.35 0.06 -4.30
C LEU A 366 -23.70 0.98 -5.48
N ILE A 367 -22.74 1.73 -6.02
CA ILE A 367 -22.93 2.58 -7.21
C ILE A 367 -23.41 1.76 -8.40
N ARG A 368 -22.81 0.58 -8.62
CA ARG A 368 -23.25 -0.33 -9.69
C ARG A 368 -24.69 -0.79 -9.47
N SER A 369 -25.04 -1.19 -8.24
CA SER A 369 -26.40 -1.61 -7.92
C SER A 369 -27.40 -0.47 -8.13
N TYR A 370 -26.99 0.76 -7.81
CA TYR A 370 -27.76 1.98 -8.02
C TYR A 370 -27.97 2.28 -9.51
N ALA A 371 -26.90 2.28 -10.31
CA ALA A 371 -26.95 2.53 -11.75
C ALA A 371 -27.72 1.46 -12.54
N ALA A 372 -27.76 0.22 -12.03
CA ALA A 372 -28.47 -0.87 -12.69
C ALA A 372 -29.98 -0.93 -12.35
N MET A 373 -30.45 -0.17 -11.35
CA MET A 373 -31.85 -0.18 -10.93
C MET A 373 -32.74 0.67 -11.86
N PRO A 374 -33.92 0.17 -12.27
CA PRO A 374 -34.88 0.97 -13.03
C PRO A 374 -35.46 2.10 -12.17
N ALA A 375 -35.77 3.25 -12.78
CA ALA A 375 -36.24 4.46 -12.08
C ALA A 375 -37.51 4.21 -11.22
N SER A 376 -38.37 3.29 -11.64
CA SER A 376 -39.58 2.87 -10.91
C SER A 376 -39.29 2.11 -9.61
N ALA A 377 -38.20 1.33 -9.56
CA ALA A 377 -37.77 0.64 -8.34
C ALA A 377 -37.15 1.62 -7.33
N LEU A 378 -36.52 2.69 -7.82
CA LEU A 378 -35.89 3.71 -6.99
C LEU A 378 -36.93 4.59 -6.27
N GLN A 379 -38.02 4.97 -6.96
CA GLN A 379 -39.14 5.71 -6.35
C GLN A 379 -39.91 4.91 -5.31
N ARG A 380 -39.98 3.58 -5.45
CA ARG A 380 -40.77 2.71 -4.55
C ARG A 380 -40.05 2.39 -3.24
N ASN A 381 -38.73 2.50 -3.18
CA ASN A 381 -37.91 2.03 -2.04
C ASN A 381 -36.99 3.14 -1.49
N GLY A 382 -37.59 4.21 -0.95
CA GLY A 382 -36.86 5.33 -0.34
C GLY A 382 -35.90 4.92 0.79
N PHE A 383 -36.24 3.87 1.55
CA PHE A 383 -35.36 3.33 2.59
C PHE A 383 -34.06 2.74 2.04
N CYS A 384 -34.11 2.00 0.93
CA CYS A 384 -32.91 1.46 0.28
C CYS A 384 -32.02 2.58 -0.26
N GLN A 385 -32.60 3.62 -0.85
CA GLN A 385 -31.85 4.78 -1.32
C GLN A 385 -31.19 5.55 -0.16
N MET A 386 -31.89 5.71 0.96
CA MET A 386 -31.33 6.30 2.18
C MET A 386 -30.16 5.48 2.72
N LEU A 387 -30.29 4.15 2.77
CA LEU A 387 -29.25 3.25 3.27
C LEU A 387 -28.01 3.25 2.35
N ILE A 388 -28.20 3.20 1.02
CA ILE A 388 -27.11 3.33 0.05
C ILE A 388 -26.42 4.68 0.22
N GLY A 389 -27.18 5.77 0.36
CA GLY A 389 -26.63 7.11 0.61
C GLY A 389 -25.81 7.19 1.90
N LEU A 390 -26.28 6.55 2.99
CA LEU A 390 -25.57 6.51 4.27
C LEU A 390 -24.24 5.75 4.14
N LEU A 391 -24.26 4.57 3.50
CA LEU A 391 -23.06 3.75 3.30
C LEU A 391 -22.03 4.46 2.40
N LEU A 392 -22.47 5.17 1.36
CA LEU A 392 -21.58 5.92 0.49
C LEU A 392 -20.92 7.12 1.19
N ARG A 393 -21.57 7.69 2.22
CA ARG A 393 -21.01 8.77 3.05
C ARG A 393 -19.95 8.30 4.04
N LEU A 394 -19.82 6.98 4.28
CA LEU A 394 -18.77 6.46 5.16
C LEU A 394 -17.39 6.85 4.62
N LYS A 395 -16.63 7.58 5.43
CA LYS A 395 -15.27 7.99 5.06
C LYS A 395 -14.33 6.82 5.20
N ALA A 396 -13.62 6.50 4.12
CA ALA A 396 -12.49 5.60 4.20
C ALA A 396 -11.39 6.27 5.03
N LEU A 397 -10.67 5.48 5.81
CA LEU A 397 -9.41 5.92 6.40
C LEU A 397 -8.41 6.16 5.25
N ARG A 398 -7.57 7.21 5.37
CA ARG A 398 -6.66 7.61 4.29
C ARG A 398 -5.83 6.42 3.79
N PRO A 399 -5.83 6.16 2.47
CA PRO A 399 -5.10 5.07 1.85
C PRO A 399 -3.60 5.00 2.14
N TRP A 400 -2.93 6.14 2.11
CA TRP A 400 -1.47 6.24 1.99
C TRP A 400 -0.90 7.22 3.01
N GLU A 401 0.36 7.00 3.39
CA GLU A 401 1.11 7.97 4.18
C GLU A 401 1.60 9.07 3.21
N ASP A 402 1.05 10.28 3.28
CA ASP A 402 1.49 11.44 2.46
C ASP A 402 2.92 11.89 2.88
N LYS A 403 3.91 11.00 2.88
CA LYS A 403 5.28 11.27 3.35
C LYS A 403 6.32 10.78 2.35
N LEU A 404 7.32 11.62 2.11
CA LEU A 404 8.51 11.31 1.34
C LEU A 404 9.62 10.81 2.26
N GLY A 405 10.26 9.72 1.88
CA GLY A 405 11.55 9.34 2.43
C GLY A 405 12.58 10.45 2.19
N GLN A 406 13.53 10.62 3.11
CA GLN A 406 14.54 11.68 3.00
C GLN A 406 15.92 11.08 3.29
N TYR A 407 16.89 11.40 2.43
CA TYR A 407 18.28 10.99 2.57
C TYR A 407 19.20 12.10 2.06
N SER A 408 20.21 12.44 2.85
CA SER A 408 21.30 13.35 2.48
C SER A 408 22.61 12.60 2.57
N LEU A 409 23.32 12.47 1.44
CA LEU A 409 24.60 11.76 1.38
C LEU A 409 25.65 12.43 2.27
N ILE A 410 25.72 13.77 2.22
CA ILE A 410 26.69 14.59 2.95
C ILE A 410 26.43 14.56 4.47
N ASP A 411 25.18 14.41 4.90
CA ASP A 411 24.85 14.28 6.33
C ASP A 411 25.05 12.87 6.86
N ALA A 412 24.76 11.86 6.04
CA ALA A 412 24.66 10.48 6.51
C ALA A 412 25.99 9.71 6.47
N PHE A 413 26.98 10.10 5.67
CA PHE A 413 28.14 9.25 5.33
C PHE A 413 28.91 8.62 6.51
N ASP A 414 28.99 9.30 7.66
CA ASP A 414 29.67 8.80 8.88
C ASP A 414 28.70 8.29 9.97
N ARG A 415 27.39 8.49 9.79
CA ARG A 415 26.39 8.06 10.79
C ARG A 415 26.23 6.53 10.79
N THR A 416 26.19 5.95 12.00
CA THR A 416 25.84 4.54 12.24
C THR A 416 24.95 4.44 13.48
N ARG A 417 23.79 3.75 13.39
CA ARG A 417 22.91 3.54 14.57
C ARG A 417 23.47 2.42 15.45
N ARG A 418 23.80 2.74 16.70
CA ARG A 418 24.19 1.77 17.74
C ARG A 418 23.07 0.74 18.01
N ALA A 419 21.81 1.18 18.02
CA ALA A 419 20.62 0.33 18.18
C ALA A 419 20.42 -0.67 17.03
N SER A 420 20.85 -0.35 15.81
CA SER A 420 20.71 -1.25 14.66
C SER A 420 21.69 -2.41 14.69
N LYS A 421 22.87 -2.23 15.32
CA LYS A 421 23.78 -3.35 15.62
C LYS A 421 23.17 -4.27 16.67
N CYS A 422 22.52 -3.71 17.68
CA CYS A 422 21.83 -4.50 18.71
C CYS A 422 20.67 -5.31 18.12
N LEU A 423 19.85 -4.71 17.26
CA LEU A 423 18.77 -5.41 16.53
C LEU A 423 19.28 -6.55 15.65
N HIS A 424 20.38 -6.34 14.90
CA HIS A 424 21.02 -7.40 14.11
C HIS A 424 21.49 -8.57 14.99
N CYS A 425 22.08 -8.28 16.17
CA CYS A 425 22.48 -9.31 17.12
C CYS A 425 21.28 -10.02 17.77
N MET A 426 20.25 -9.28 18.21
CA MET A 426 19.05 -9.86 18.85
C MET A 426 18.20 -10.70 17.90
N THR A 427 18.23 -10.41 16.59
CA THR A 427 17.51 -11.19 15.57
C THR A 427 18.34 -12.36 15.04
N CYS A 428 19.43 -12.75 15.71
CA CYS A 428 20.30 -13.87 15.32
C CYS A 428 20.75 -13.79 13.84
N CYS A 429 21.09 -12.59 13.35
CA CYS A 429 21.49 -12.34 11.96
C CYS A 429 20.39 -12.50 10.89
N LEU A 430 19.11 -12.66 11.25
CA LEU A 430 18.00 -12.69 10.28
C LEU A 430 17.76 -11.32 9.61
N VAL A 431 18.08 -10.22 10.29
CA VAL A 431 18.02 -8.86 9.73
C VAL A 431 19.40 -8.50 9.20
N ASP A 432 19.51 -7.94 7.99
CA ASP A 432 20.78 -7.54 7.41
C ASP A 432 21.60 -6.57 8.28
N LYS A 433 22.93 -6.65 8.17
CA LYS A 433 23.84 -5.70 8.83
C LYS A 433 23.57 -4.29 8.29
N PRO A 434 23.39 -3.28 9.17
CA PRO A 434 23.21 -1.91 8.71
C PRO A 434 24.47 -1.41 8.00
N LYS A 435 24.36 -1.10 6.70
CA LYS A 435 25.45 -0.48 5.93
C LYS A 435 25.73 0.93 6.48
N LYS A 436 26.96 1.18 6.94
CA LYS A 436 27.39 2.50 7.42
C LYS A 436 27.16 3.55 6.32
N GLY A 437 26.70 4.74 6.66
CA GLY A 437 26.43 5.81 5.68
C GLY A 437 25.01 5.82 5.09
N ARG A 438 24.19 4.80 5.33
CA ARG A 438 22.80 4.72 4.85
C ARG A 438 21.81 4.97 6.00
N HIS A 439 21.73 6.21 6.45
CA HIS A 439 20.83 6.64 7.52
C HIS A 439 19.63 7.43 6.97
N ARG A 440 18.40 6.92 7.17
CA ARG A 440 17.16 7.62 6.77
C ARG A 440 16.92 8.83 7.67
N ALA A 441 16.71 10.00 7.07
CA ALA A 441 16.28 11.20 7.78
C ALA A 441 14.78 11.14 8.12
N LYS A 442 14.28 12.11 8.88
CA LYS A 442 12.85 12.19 9.21
C LYS A 442 12.05 12.39 7.91
N PRO A 443 11.03 11.56 7.63
CA PRO A 443 10.20 11.75 6.45
C PRO A 443 9.48 13.10 6.47
N VAL A 444 9.33 13.72 5.30
CA VAL A 444 8.67 15.01 5.11
C VAL A 444 7.30 14.80 4.48
N LYS A 445 6.28 15.56 4.88
CA LYS A 445 4.94 15.44 4.28
C LYS A 445 4.99 15.92 2.82
N VAL A 446 4.37 15.18 1.91
CA VAL A 446 4.20 15.61 0.50
C VAL A 446 3.39 16.92 0.50
N SER A 447 4.03 18.03 0.15
CA SER A 447 3.38 19.34 0.10
C SER A 447 2.51 19.48 -1.15
N ARG A 448 1.49 20.36 -1.08
CA ARG A 448 0.65 20.67 -2.24
C ARG A 448 1.46 21.28 -3.39
N GLN A 449 2.37 22.19 -3.06
CA GLN A 449 3.27 22.86 -4.01
C GLN A 449 4.18 21.85 -4.73
N LEU A 450 4.64 20.80 -4.04
CA LEU A 450 5.43 19.74 -4.66
C LEU A 450 4.59 18.93 -5.66
N LYS A 451 3.38 18.49 -5.27
CA LYS A 451 2.44 17.82 -6.20
C LYS A 451 2.15 18.70 -7.42
N GLN A 452 1.96 20.00 -7.20
CA GLN A 452 1.70 20.97 -8.26
C GLN A 452 2.89 21.14 -9.19
N ALA A 453 4.11 21.34 -8.67
CA ALA A 453 5.32 21.49 -9.50
C ALA A 453 5.56 20.28 -10.42
N VAL A 454 5.29 19.06 -9.92
CA VAL A 454 5.38 17.83 -10.72
C VAL A 454 4.29 17.78 -11.80
N VAL A 455 3.05 18.16 -11.47
CA VAL A 455 1.95 18.19 -12.45
C VAL A 455 2.15 19.27 -13.51
N ASP A 456 2.59 20.47 -13.12
CA ASP A 456 2.91 21.56 -14.05
C ASP A 456 4.03 21.12 -14.99
N SER A 457 5.09 20.47 -14.47
CA SER A 457 6.17 19.92 -15.30
C SER A 457 5.67 18.84 -16.28
N LEU A 458 4.69 18.01 -15.87
CA LEU A 458 4.09 16.99 -16.73
C LEU A 458 3.24 17.62 -17.86
N ILE A 459 2.43 18.63 -17.54
CA ILE A 459 1.61 19.35 -18.52
C ILE A 459 2.52 20.08 -19.52
N ASP A 460 3.50 20.82 -19.04
CA ASP A 460 4.41 21.62 -19.87
C ASP A 460 5.33 20.75 -20.76
N SER A 461 5.45 19.47 -20.47
CA SER A 461 6.21 18.52 -21.29
C SER A 461 5.33 17.67 -22.21
N GLU A 462 4.01 17.71 -22.06
CA GLU A 462 3.06 16.79 -22.71
C GLU A 462 3.48 15.30 -22.59
N GLY A 463 4.15 14.95 -21.48
CA GLY A 463 4.66 13.60 -21.23
C GLY A 463 6.04 13.29 -21.81
N ARG A 464 6.74 14.25 -22.43
CA ARG A 464 8.12 14.07 -22.93
C ARG A 464 9.14 14.16 -21.80
N LEU A 465 9.87 13.08 -21.56
CA LEU A 465 10.76 12.96 -20.40
C LEU A 465 12.22 13.19 -20.80
N THR A 466 12.77 14.37 -20.44
CA THR A 466 14.11 14.79 -20.87
C THR A 466 15.15 14.89 -19.76
N ASN A 467 14.99 14.16 -18.64
CA ASN A 467 15.99 14.09 -17.56
C ASN A 467 16.46 15.47 -17.02
N GLY A 468 15.62 16.50 -17.09
CA GLY A 468 15.93 17.87 -16.69
C GLY A 468 16.55 18.75 -17.80
N VAL A 469 16.73 18.25 -19.03
CA VAL A 469 17.26 19.05 -20.15
C VAL A 469 16.31 20.19 -20.49
N ARG A 470 15.01 19.90 -20.56
CA ARG A 470 13.99 20.89 -20.96
C ARG A 470 13.88 22.00 -19.93
N SER A 471 13.83 21.70 -18.64
CA SER A 471 13.82 22.73 -17.60
C SER A 471 15.05 23.64 -17.69
N LEU A 472 16.25 23.09 -17.91
CA LEU A 472 17.47 23.89 -18.03
C LEU A 472 17.50 24.73 -19.32
N ARG A 473 17.04 24.18 -20.45
CA ARG A 473 16.92 24.91 -21.72
C ARG A 473 15.94 26.07 -21.61
N ASN A 474 14.76 25.84 -21.02
CA ASN A 474 13.74 26.87 -20.84
C ASN A 474 14.24 28.05 -19.99
N ASN A 475 15.22 27.79 -19.11
CA ASN A 475 15.82 28.81 -18.24
C ASN A 475 17.15 29.40 -18.79
N GLY A 476 17.59 28.96 -19.97
CA GLY A 476 18.81 29.43 -20.64
C GLY A 476 20.12 28.98 -19.98
N VAL A 477 20.12 27.83 -19.29
CA VAL A 477 21.26 27.31 -18.51
C VAL A 477 21.67 25.89 -18.90
N GLU A 478 21.43 25.51 -20.15
CA GLU A 478 21.70 24.16 -20.69
C GLU A 478 23.17 23.73 -20.62
N GLN A 479 24.11 24.68 -20.62
CA GLN A 479 25.54 24.45 -20.44
C GLN A 479 25.91 23.72 -19.12
N LEU A 480 25.05 23.83 -18.09
CA LEU A 480 25.23 23.11 -16.82
C LEU A 480 25.05 21.60 -17.02
N LEU A 481 24.21 21.21 -17.96
CA LEU A 481 23.92 19.82 -18.28
C LEU A 481 25.06 19.17 -19.06
N GLU A 482 25.58 19.80 -20.11
CA GLU A 482 26.63 19.21 -20.97
C GLU A 482 27.87 18.78 -20.18
N ARG A 483 28.20 19.50 -19.10
CA ARG A 483 29.34 19.18 -18.24
C ARG A 483 29.01 18.31 -17.03
N ALA A 484 27.73 18.17 -16.65
CA ALA A 484 27.29 17.34 -15.52
C ALA A 484 26.69 15.98 -15.96
N SER A 485 26.18 15.88 -17.19
CA SER A 485 25.32 14.78 -17.68
C SER A 485 25.86 14.05 -18.91
N ASN A 486 27.12 14.23 -19.31
CA ASN A 486 27.75 13.34 -20.31
C ASN A 486 28.07 11.95 -19.71
N ARG A 487 27.12 11.33 -18.99
CA ARG A 487 27.34 10.17 -18.13
C ARG A 487 26.39 9.03 -18.38
N THR A 488 26.91 7.84 -18.12
CA THR A 488 26.35 6.56 -18.54
C THR A 488 25.08 6.14 -17.81
N THR A 489 24.77 6.69 -16.62
CA THR A 489 23.59 6.27 -15.84
C THR A 489 22.83 7.40 -15.15
N THR A 490 21.54 7.18 -14.92
CA THR A 490 20.62 8.12 -14.27
C THR A 490 21.03 8.39 -12.81
N THR A 491 21.49 7.35 -12.12
CA THR A 491 21.97 7.41 -10.74
C THR A 491 23.11 8.44 -10.57
N HIS A 492 24.04 8.50 -11.52
CA HIS A 492 25.13 9.49 -11.47
C HIS A 492 24.58 10.92 -11.48
N THR A 493 23.67 11.21 -12.41
CA THR A 493 23.03 12.52 -12.55
C THR A 493 22.34 12.90 -11.24
N VAL A 494 21.48 12.02 -10.71
CA VAL A 494 20.75 12.29 -9.46
C VAL A 494 21.70 12.58 -8.30
N LEU A 495 22.78 11.80 -8.12
CA LEU A 495 23.71 12.00 -7.00
C LEU A 495 24.49 13.32 -7.12
N VAL A 496 24.98 13.67 -8.30
CA VAL A 496 25.71 14.93 -8.53
C VAL A 496 24.81 16.14 -8.26
N TRP A 497 23.61 16.16 -8.85
CA TRP A 497 22.64 17.23 -8.62
C TRP A 497 22.16 17.27 -7.17
N HIS A 498 22.05 16.12 -6.50
CA HIS A 498 21.66 16.05 -5.10
C HIS A 498 22.69 16.68 -4.17
N ILE A 499 23.96 16.35 -4.36
CA ILE A 499 25.07 16.94 -3.62
C ILE A 499 25.09 18.45 -3.87
N ALA A 500 24.92 18.87 -5.13
CA ALA A 500 24.89 20.28 -5.48
C ALA A 500 23.75 21.04 -4.78
N THR A 501 22.53 20.50 -4.85
CA THR A 501 21.33 21.08 -4.22
C THR A 501 21.49 21.19 -2.71
N THR A 502 22.09 20.17 -2.07
CA THR A 502 22.35 20.16 -0.61
C THR A 502 23.35 21.25 -0.21
N LEU A 503 24.38 21.48 -1.01
CA LEU A 503 25.38 22.53 -0.77
C LEU A 503 24.78 23.93 -1.02
N CYS A 504 24.00 24.10 -2.09
CA CYS A 504 23.27 25.34 -2.35
C CYS A 504 22.29 25.66 -1.20
N LYS A 505 21.60 24.66 -0.64
CA LYS A 505 20.72 24.85 0.52
C LYS A 505 21.47 25.39 1.73
N HIS A 506 22.63 24.82 2.03
CA HIS A 506 23.45 25.31 3.13
C HIS A 506 23.89 26.76 2.92
N SER A 507 24.30 27.12 1.69
CA SER A 507 24.69 28.51 1.37
C SER A 507 23.53 29.51 1.50
N LEU A 508 22.30 29.09 1.16
CA LEU A 508 21.11 29.92 1.36
C LEU A 508 20.82 30.12 2.84
N ASP A 509 20.88 29.06 3.63
CA ASP A 509 20.60 29.12 5.07
C ASP A 509 21.63 30.01 5.80
N GLU A 510 22.91 30.00 5.40
CA GLU A 510 23.93 30.94 5.92
C GLU A 510 23.65 32.41 5.52
N GLN A 511 23.25 32.66 4.26
CA GLN A 511 22.85 34.00 3.81
C GLN A 511 21.63 34.53 4.55
N ALA A 512 20.69 33.65 4.91
CA ALA A 512 19.53 33.98 5.72
C ALA A 512 19.92 34.38 7.14
N THR A 513 20.83 33.63 7.78
CA THR A 513 21.33 33.97 9.12
C THR A 513 22.11 35.28 9.16
N ASP A 514 22.79 35.63 8.05
CA ASP A 514 23.53 36.87 7.91
C ASP A 514 22.64 38.08 7.52
N GLY A 515 21.33 37.90 7.36
CA GLY A 515 20.39 38.97 7.01
C GLY A 515 20.54 39.50 5.57
N ARG A 516 21.13 38.71 4.66
CA ARG A 516 21.47 39.15 3.29
C ARG A 516 20.37 38.87 2.25
N LEU A 517 19.23 38.30 2.65
CA LEU A 517 18.14 37.94 1.74
C LEU A 517 17.18 39.12 1.49
N PRO A 518 16.72 39.34 0.25
CA PRO A 518 15.74 40.38 -0.07
C PRO A 518 14.37 40.07 0.56
N GLY A 519 13.79 41.06 1.26
CA GLY A 519 12.59 40.87 2.10
C GLY A 519 11.27 40.58 1.37
N ASN A 520 11.16 40.88 0.06
CA ASN A 520 9.90 40.69 -0.69
C ASN A 520 9.79 39.32 -1.37
N ASP A 521 10.92 38.71 -1.77
CA ASP A 521 10.97 37.41 -2.48
C ASP A 521 11.19 36.22 -1.53
N GLY A 522 11.30 36.47 -0.21
CA GLY A 522 11.60 35.41 0.76
C GLY A 522 10.59 34.27 0.78
N SER A 523 9.30 34.55 0.52
CA SER A 523 8.24 33.53 0.52
C SER A 523 8.30 32.59 -0.68
N THR A 524 8.60 33.11 -1.88
CA THR A 524 8.74 32.30 -3.10
C THR A 524 10.03 31.49 -3.06
N ILE A 525 11.14 32.09 -2.59
CA ILE A 525 12.41 31.39 -2.35
C ILE A 525 12.22 30.22 -1.39
N ASP A 526 11.54 30.41 -0.25
CA ASP A 526 11.30 29.33 0.71
C ASP A 526 10.48 28.19 0.08
N THR A 527 9.49 28.56 -0.73
CA THR A 527 8.63 27.60 -1.43
C THR A 527 9.41 26.73 -2.42
N ASP A 528 10.11 27.36 -3.37
CA ASP A 528 10.90 26.66 -4.39
C ASP A 528 12.06 25.88 -3.77
N SER A 529 12.72 26.46 -2.77
CA SER A 529 13.80 25.78 -2.03
C SER A 529 13.31 24.54 -1.32
N SER A 530 12.12 24.60 -0.71
CA SER A 530 11.49 23.46 -0.05
C SER A 530 11.12 22.35 -1.04
N VAL A 531 10.53 22.70 -2.19
CA VAL A 531 10.18 21.71 -3.24
C VAL A 531 11.43 21.04 -3.81
N ALA A 532 12.41 21.83 -4.25
CA ALA A 532 13.67 21.34 -4.81
C ALA A 532 14.42 20.44 -3.82
N SER A 533 14.57 20.89 -2.56
CA SER A 533 15.26 20.13 -1.52
C SER A 533 14.53 18.83 -1.19
N SER A 534 13.20 18.87 -1.06
CA SER A 534 12.39 17.69 -0.72
C SER A 534 12.46 16.61 -1.81
N LEU A 535 12.36 17.02 -3.09
CA LEU A 535 12.49 16.10 -4.23
C LEU A 535 13.91 15.56 -4.38
N SER A 536 14.92 16.41 -4.20
CA SER A 536 16.33 15.99 -4.23
C SER A 536 16.66 14.94 -3.17
N LEU A 537 16.28 15.20 -1.91
CA LEU A 537 16.46 14.28 -0.79
C LEU A 537 15.63 12.99 -0.97
N TYR A 538 14.49 13.06 -1.65
CA TYR A 538 13.66 11.90 -1.99
C TYR A 538 14.30 11.03 -3.08
N CYS A 539 14.80 11.63 -4.17
CA CYS A 539 15.50 10.89 -5.23
C CYS A 539 16.74 10.17 -4.67
N ALA A 540 17.51 10.83 -3.80
CA ALA A 540 18.63 10.20 -3.11
C ALA A 540 18.17 9.08 -2.14
N TYR A 541 17.00 9.22 -1.52
CA TYR A 541 16.39 8.17 -0.71
C TYR A 541 16.02 6.94 -1.54
N LEU A 542 15.43 7.14 -2.73
CA LEU A 542 15.09 6.03 -3.64
C LEU A 542 16.35 5.24 -4.02
N ILE A 543 17.45 5.92 -4.39
CA ILE A 543 18.73 5.25 -4.70
C ILE A 543 19.26 4.46 -3.50
N ALA A 544 19.10 4.99 -2.28
CA ALA A 544 19.68 4.40 -1.09
C ALA A 544 18.88 3.23 -0.50
N PHE A 545 17.56 3.27 -0.62
CA PHE A 545 16.65 2.39 0.11
C PHE A 545 15.65 1.64 -0.78
N GLU A 546 15.23 2.21 -1.91
CA GLU A 546 14.24 1.62 -2.83
C GLU A 546 14.75 1.61 -4.29
N PRO A 547 15.96 1.08 -4.56
CA PRO A 547 16.58 1.15 -5.88
C PRO A 547 15.85 0.32 -6.94
N ASP A 548 15.03 -0.66 -6.55
CA ASP A 548 14.23 -1.49 -7.46
C ASP A 548 13.05 -0.72 -8.09
N LEU A 549 12.64 0.40 -7.50
CA LEU A 549 11.65 1.33 -8.07
C LEU A 549 12.25 2.26 -9.12
N LEU A 550 13.58 2.31 -9.20
CA LEU A 550 14.28 3.16 -10.14
C LEU A 550 14.49 2.45 -11.48
N PRO A 551 14.70 3.22 -12.53
CA PRO A 551 14.91 2.68 -13.87
C PRO A 551 16.23 1.92 -14.08
N ASP A 552 17.26 2.29 -13.32
CA ASP A 552 18.58 1.66 -13.41
C ASP A 552 18.55 0.34 -12.62
N HIS A 553 19.29 -0.68 -13.06
CA HIS A 553 19.37 -1.94 -12.34
C HIS A 553 19.83 -1.71 -10.89
N SER A 554 19.12 -2.25 -9.91
CA SER A 554 19.30 -1.89 -8.50
C SER A 554 20.71 -2.15 -7.95
N SER A 555 21.40 -3.16 -8.48
CA SER A 555 22.80 -3.43 -8.18
C SER A 555 23.74 -2.30 -8.61
N VAL A 556 23.50 -1.69 -9.78
CA VAL A 556 24.30 -0.57 -10.31
C VAL A 556 24.12 0.65 -9.42
N SER A 557 22.86 1.01 -9.12
CA SER A 557 22.53 2.13 -8.23
C SER A 557 23.15 1.95 -6.83
N THR A 558 23.09 0.73 -6.30
CA THR A 558 23.65 0.37 -4.99
C THR A 558 25.17 0.47 -4.97
N LEU A 559 25.85 0.07 -6.05
CA LEU A 559 27.31 0.15 -6.21
C LEU A 559 27.78 1.60 -6.27
N ILE A 560 27.19 2.40 -7.17
CA ILE A 560 27.53 3.82 -7.37
C ILE A 560 27.37 4.60 -6.05
N LEU A 561 26.26 4.36 -5.32
CA LEU A 561 26.06 4.99 -4.02
C LEU A 561 27.10 4.53 -2.99
N GLY A 562 27.46 3.24 -2.99
CA GLY A 562 28.49 2.69 -2.11
C GLY A 562 29.84 3.38 -2.30
N GLU A 563 30.25 3.55 -3.54
CA GLU A 563 31.48 4.26 -3.92
C GLU A 563 31.41 5.74 -3.54
N SER A 564 30.29 6.41 -3.82
CA SER A 564 30.08 7.82 -3.44
C SER A 564 30.20 8.04 -1.92
N ILE A 565 29.66 7.12 -1.11
CA ILE A 565 29.77 7.18 0.36
C ILE A 565 31.23 6.95 0.80
N ARG A 566 31.96 6.04 0.13
CA ARG A 566 33.37 5.76 0.42
C ARG A 566 34.24 6.98 0.10
N GLU A 567 34.00 7.63 -1.03
CA GLU A 567 34.65 8.87 -1.44
C GLU A 567 34.38 10.00 -0.45
N ALA A 568 33.11 10.25 -0.13
CA ALA A 568 32.71 11.28 0.83
C ALA A 568 33.40 11.10 2.17
N ARG A 569 33.56 9.87 2.67
CA ARG A 569 34.32 9.59 3.90
C ARG A 569 35.79 9.98 3.81
N LYS A 570 36.43 9.71 2.66
CA LYS A 570 37.85 10.02 2.45
C LYS A 570 38.05 11.53 2.40
N LEU A 571 37.23 12.23 1.60
CA LEU A 571 37.32 13.68 1.39
C LEU A 571 36.93 14.45 2.66
N LEU A 572 35.83 14.06 3.33
CA LEU A 572 35.29 14.77 4.49
C LEU A 572 35.80 14.26 5.84
N LYS A 573 36.89 13.49 5.84
CA LYS A 573 37.52 13.00 7.09
C LYS A 573 37.84 14.19 8.01
N GLY A 574 37.35 14.13 9.25
CA GLY A 574 37.52 15.17 10.27
C GLY A 574 36.46 16.29 10.26
N ALA A 575 35.63 16.41 9.23
CA ALA A 575 34.60 17.44 9.12
C ALA A 575 33.29 16.99 9.80
N LYS A 576 33.05 17.46 11.04
CA LYS A 576 31.87 17.08 11.84
C LYS A 576 30.62 17.91 11.53
N THR A 577 30.77 19.21 11.29
CA THR A 577 29.65 20.15 11.03
C THR A 577 29.39 20.30 9.54
N MET A 578 28.16 20.64 9.14
CA MET A 578 27.84 20.89 7.73
C MET A 578 28.65 22.06 7.14
N LYS A 579 28.87 23.12 7.92
CA LYS A 579 29.74 24.23 7.56
C LYS A 579 31.15 23.79 7.18
N ARG A 580 31.83 23.00 8.03
CA ARG A 580 33.17 22.48 7.71
C ARG A 580 33.18 21.55 6.51
N LYS A 581 32.11 20.77 6.30
CA LYS A 581 31.99 19.90 5.13
C LYS A 581 31.84 20.73 3.86
N TYR A 582 31.03 21.78 3.89
CA TYR A 582 30.84 22.72 2.80
C TYR A 582 32.15 23.43 2.45
N GLU A 583 32.81 24.05 3.44
CA GLU A 583 34.09 24.75 3.25
C GLU A 583 35.13 23.83 2.59
N LYS A 584 35.28 22.61 3.09
CA LYS A 584 36.25 21.64 2.55
C LYS A 584 35.90 21.19 1.13
N LEU A 585 34.62 21.00 0.81
CA LEU A 585 34.19 20.61 -0.54
C LEU A 585 34.37 21.75 -1.55
N MET A 586 34.11 22.98 -1.12
CA MET A 586 34.37 24.17 -1.93
C MET A 586 35.88 24.30 -2.19
N ASP A 587 36.72 24.25 -1.16
CA ASP A 587 38.18 24.30 -1.33
C ASP A 587 38.70 23.24 -2.34
N ILE A 588 38.23 22.00 -2.24
CA ILE A 588 38.59 20.92 -3.18
C ILE A 588 38.09 21.19 -4.60
N SER A 589 36.92 21.81 -4.77
CA SER A 589 36.41 22.10 -6.10
C SER A 589 37.19 23.23 -6.81
N ASP A 590 37.97 24.05 -6.09
CA ASP A 590 38.82 25.11 -6.66
C ASP A 590 40.09 24.55 -7.31
N ASP A 591 40.57 23.39 -6.86
CA ASP A 591 41.79 22.79 -7.39
C ASP A 591 41.57 22.21 -8.80
N ARG A 592 42.03 22.95 -9.81
CA ARG A 592 41.99 22.58 -11.25
C ARG A 592 42.98 21.45 -11.60
N SER A 593 43.87 21.09 -10.67
CA SER A 593 44.95 20.11 -10.85
C SER A 593 44.51 18.67 -10.55
N ALA A 594 43.40 18.49 -9.85
CA ALA A 594 42.81 17.19 -9.55
C ALA A 594 41.98 16.66 -10.74
N ALA A 595 42.67 16.36 -11.83
CA ALA A 595 42.16 15.67 -13.02
C ALA A 595 42.45 14.16 -12.97
N GLY A 596 42.44 13.57 -11.77
CA GLY A 596 42.65 12.14 -11.53
C GLY A 596 41.45 11.53 -10.82
N ASP A 597 40.71 10.72 -11.55
CA ASP A 597 39.49 9.98 -11.21
C ASP A 597 38.23 10.77 -10.80
N VAL A 598 37.15 10.35 -11.45
CA VAL A 598 35.81 10.94 -11.57
C VAL A 598 35.03 10.86 -10.24
N SER A 599 35.41 11.64 -9.23
CA SER A 599 34.67 11.66 -7.97
C SER A 599 33.35 12.42 -8.09
N LEU A 600 32.23 11.70 -7.90
CA LEU A 600 30.87 12.25 -7.92
C LEU A 600 30.66 13.32 -6.85
N VAL A 601 31.34 13.17 -5.71
CA VAL A 601 31.25 14.12 -4.61
C VAL A 601 31.91 15.45 -4.96
N VAL A 602 33.07 15.41 -5.62
CA VAL A 602 33.77 16.61 -6.09
C VAL A 602 32.99 17.29 -7.20
N GLU A 603 32.37 16.53 -8.09
CA GLU A 603 31.55 17.09 -9.17
C GLU A 603 30.28 17.74 -8.67
N GLY A 604 29.60 17.13 -7.69
CA GLY A 604 28.47 17.78 -7.03
C GLY A 604 28.87 19.12 -6.39
N ALA A 605 30.08 19.20 -5.81
CA ALA A 605 30.62 20.46 -5.28
C ALA A 605 30.93 21.48 -6.38
N ARG A 606 31.57 21.06 -7.48
CA ARG A 606 31.83 21.90 -8.66
C ARG A 606 30.52 22.43 -9.27
N LEU A 607 29.48 21.60 -9.34
CA LEU A 607 28.17 22.00 -9.84
C LEU A 607 27.50 23.00 -8.87
N ALA A 608 27.57 22.78 -7.56
CA ALA A 608 27.06 23.72 -6.56
C ALA A 608 27.68 25.12 -6.72
N ARG A 609 29.00 25.17 -6.91
CA ARG A 609 29.71 26.43 -7.14
C ARG A 609 29.20 27.13 -8.40
N ARG A 610 29.12 26.42 -9.53
CA ARG A 610 28.63 27.01 -10.79
C ARG A 610 27.21 27.52 -10.66
N LEU A 611 26.32 26.79 -9.99
CA LEU A 611 24.96 27.26 -9.70
C LEU A 611 24.97 28.57 -8.89
N ASN A 612 25.93 28.72 -7.96
CA ASN A 612 26.07 29.92 -7.16
C ASN A 612 26.68 31.10 -7.95
N GLU A 613 27.62 30.83 -8.87
CA GLU A 613 28.33 31.83 -9.68
C GLU A 613 27.53 32.29 -10.91
N ASP A 614 27.03 31.33 -11.70
CA ASP A 614 26.32 31.59 -12.96
C ASP A 614 24.91 32.14 -12.72
N ILE A 615 24.30 31.84 -11.57
CA ILE A 615 22.95 32.26 -11.19
C ILE A 615 23.00 32.93 -9.82
N PRO A 616 23.44 34.20 -9.73
CA PRO A 616 23.64 34.89 -8.45
C PRO A 616 22.33 35.14 -7.69
N ASP A 617 21.21 35.33 -8.40
CA ASP A 617 19.89 35.52 -7.81
C ASP A 617 19.35 34.22 -7.17
N PRO A 618 19.13 34.18 -5.84
CA PRO A 618 18.60 33.00 -5.17
C PRO A 618 17.18 32.64 -5.62
N ALA A 619 16.32 33.61 -5.96
CA ALA A 619 14.95 33.32 -6.38
C ALA A 619 14.95 32.56 -7.71
N ARG A 620 15.65 33.07 -8.72
CA ARG A 620 15.84 32.37 -9.99
C ARG A 620 16.52 31.01 -9.82
N ARG A 621 17.55 30.90 -8.97
CA ARG A 621 18.29 29.64 -8.75
C ARG A 621 17.38 28.55 -8.21
N TRP A 622 16.58 28.85 -7.18
CA TRP A 622 15.70 27.86 -6.57
C TRP A 622 14.52 27.46 -7.44
N ARG A 623 13.99 28.40 -8.23
CA ARG A 623 13.00 28.09 -9.27
C ARG A 623 13.55 27.11 -10.31
N ILE A 624 14.76 27.32 -10.82
CA ILE A 624 15.41 26.41 -11.78
C ILE A 624 15.58 25.01 -11.16
N LEU A 625 16.02 24.95 -9.90
CA LEU A 625 16.19 23.68 -9.20
C LEU A 625 14.85 22.98 -8.93
N SER A 626 13.78 23.71 -8.59
CA SER A 626 12.46 23.13 -8.36
C SER A 626 11.88 22.54 -9.65
N GLU A 627 11.97 23.26 -10.77
CA GLU A 627 11.58 22.81 -12.11
C GLU A 627 12.41 21.60 -12.57
N PHE A 628 13.74 21.63 -12.37
CA PHE A 628 14.63 20.50 -12.67
C PHE A 628 14.27 19.24 -11.89
N TRP A 629 14.10 19.33 -10.57
CA TRP A 629 13.79 18.17 -9.75
C TRP A 629 12.38 17.63 -10.02
N ALA A 630 11.41 18.48 -10.38
CA ALA A 630 10.08 18.05 -10.80
C ALA A 630 10.14 17.23 -12.11
N GLU A 631 10.89 17.71 -13.11
CA GLU A 631 11.11 16.97 -14.35
C GLU A 631 11.91 15.67 -14.12
N MET A 632 12.97 15.72 -13.30
CA MET A 632 13.77 14.55 -12.93
C MET A 632 12.91 13.47 -12.27
N MET A 633 12.00 13.85 -11.38
CA MET A 633 11.11 12.91 -10.71
C MET A 633 10.17 12.20 -11.71
N LEU A 634 9.66 12.93 -12.72
CA LEU A 634 8.88 12.33 -13.81
C LEU A 634 9.75 11.41 -14.69
N TYR A 635 11.01 11.80 -14.95
CA TYR A 635 11.95 10.97 -15.71
C TYR A 635 12.30 9.66 -14.99
N LEU A 636 12.40 9.68 -13.65
CA LEU A 636 12.69 8.49 -12.83
C LEU A 636 11.49 7.55 -12.68
N ALA A 637 10.26 8.04 -12.84
CA ALA A 637 9.07 7.26 -12.53
C ALA A 637 8.82 6.06 -13.46
N PRO A 638 9.04 6.11 -14.79
CA PRO A 638 8.89 4.94 -15.65
C PRO A 638 9.95 3.87 -15.37
N SER A 639 9.48 2.74 -14.83
CA SER A 639 10.27 1.53 -14.58
C SER A 639 9.54 0.30 -15.11
N ASP A 640 10.32 -0.67 -15.59
CA ASP A 640 9.83 -1.97 -16.07
C ASP A 640 9.53 -2.92 -14.91
N ASN A 641 10.04 -2.64 -13.70
CA ASN A 641 9.86 -3.47 -12.52
C ASN A 641 8.50 -3.23 -11.85
N ALA A 642 7.41 -3.63 -12.53
CA ALA A 642 6.06 -3.53 -11.99
C ALA A 642 5.91 -4.26 -10.65
N ARG A 643 6.63 -5.38 -10.45
CA ARG A 643 6.61 -6.12 -9.18
C ARG A 643 7.11 -5.27 -8.01
N ALA A 644 8.18 -4.52 -8.16
CA ALA A 644 8.68 -3.63 -7.11
C ALA A 644 7.66 -2.54 -6.74
N HIS A 645 6.98 -1.96 -7.73
CA HIS A 645 5.89 -1.01 -7.48
C HIS A 645 4.72 -1.64 -6.73
N LEU A 646 4.37 -2.90 -7.02
CA LEU A 646 3.34 -3.64 -6.29
C LEU A 646 3.74 -3.92 -4.84
N GLU A 647 4.99 -4.35 -4.60
CA GLU A 647 5.52 -4.58 -3.26
C GLU A 647 5.57 -3.27 -2.43
N ALA A 648 5.88 -2.14 -3.07
CA ALA A 648 5.85 -0.82 -2.42
C ALA A 648 4.44 -0.38 -1.96
N LEU A 649 3.37 -0.95 -2.52
CA LEU A 649 2.00 -0.70 -2.04
C LEU A 649 1.77 -1.31 -0.65
N ALA A 650 2.47 -2.39 -0.29
CA ALA A 650 2.35 -2.98 1.05
C ALA A 650 3.04 -2.14 2.14
N THR A 651 3.98 -1.27 1.77
CA THR A 651 4.89 -0.57 2.70
C THR A 651 4.65 0.93 2.83
N GLY A 652 3.53 1.44 2.31
CA GLY A 652 3.18 2.86 2.45
C GLY A 652 2.76 3.55 1.15
N GLY A 653 2.97 2.91 0.00
CA GLY A 653 2.73 3.49 -1.32
C GLY A 653 3.70 4.63 -1.59
N GLU A 654 4.90 4.33 -2.08
CA GLU A 654 5.90 5.34 -2.40
C GLU A 654 5.36 6.37 -3.42
N PHE A 655 5.78 7.63 -3.29
CA PHE A 655 5.32 8.72 -4.17
C PHE A 655 5.65 8.45 -5.66
N ILE A 656 6.82 7.86 -5.93
CA ILE A 656 7.18 7.44 -7.29
C ILE A 656 6.19 6.44 -7.89
N THR A 657 5.58 5.55 -7.09
CA THR A 657 4.56 4.60 -7.57
C THR A 657 3.28 5.29 -8.03
N HIS A 658 2.92 6.42 -7.41
CA HIS A 658 1.79 7.24 -7.85
C HIS A 658 2.08 7.87 -9.21
N LEU A 659 3.30 8.38 -9.41
CA LEU A 659 3.71 8.94 -10.69
C LEU A 659 3.82 7.85 -11.77
N TRP A 660 4.33 6.67 -11.42
CA TRP A 660 4.40 5.52 -12.32
C TRP A 660 3.00 5.11 -12.81
N ALA A 661 2.01 5.03 -11.92
CA ALA A 661 0.63 4.75 -12.31
C ALA A 661 0.05 5.85 -13.22
N LEU A 662 0.25 7.12 -12.86
CA LEU A 662 -0.21 8.26 -13.67
C LEU A 662 0.39 8.24 -15.08
N LEU A 663 1.71 8.04 -15.20
CA LEU A 663 2.40 7.98 -16.48
C LEU A 663 1.98 6.77 -17.31
N THR A 664 1.64 5.64 -16.67
CA THR A 664 1.05 4.48 -17.34
C THR A 664 -0.23 4.86 -18.07
N HIS A 665 -1.12 5.61 -17.41
CA HIS A 665 -2.38 6.06 -18.01
C HIS A 665 -2.20 7.20 -19.01
N ALA A 666 -1.06 7.89 -18.99
CA ALA A 666 -0.72 8.93 -19.96
C ALA A 666 -0.06 8.36 -21.23
N GLY A 667 0.15 7.04 -21.30
CA GLY A 667 0.88 6.38 -22.39
C GLY A 667 2.40 6.52 -22.31
N VAL A 668 2.94 7.08 -21.22
CA VAL A 668 4.37 7.33 -21.05
C VAL A 668 5.01 6.15 -20.31
N LEU A 669 5.26 5.07 -21.05
CA LEU A 669 5.80 3.83 -20.48
C LEU A 669 7.34 3.78 -20.47
N GLN A 670 7.98 4.46 -21.40
CA GLN A 670 9.42 4.44 -21.60
C GLN A 670 9.98 5.86 -21.64
N ARG A 671 11.30 5.94 -21.43
CA ARG A 671 12.07 7.17 -21.59
C ARG A 671 12.58 7.23 -23.01
N ASP A 672 12.62 8.43 -23.59
CA ASP A 672 13.35 8.66 -24.82
C ASP A 672 14.84 8.41 -24.57
N ARG A 673 15.30 7.19 -24.87
CA ARG A 673 16.73 6.90 -24.91
C ARG A 673 17.26 7.69 -26.10
N GLY A 674 17.85 8.86 -25.83
CA GLY A 674 18.59 9.62 -26.83
C GLY A 674 19.44 8.66 -27.65
N ALA A 675 19.37 8.79 -28.98
CA ALA A 675 20.06 7.93 -29.94
C ALA A 675 21.54 7.73 -29.53
N GLY A 676 21.87 6.58 -28.93
CA GLY A 676 23.23 6.34 -28.42
C GLY A 676 23.38 5.32 -27.28
N GLY A 677 22.31 4.81 -26.67
CA GLY A 677 22.42 3.72 -25.69
C GLY A 677 22.61 2.35 -26.38
N PRO A 678 23.58 1.51 -25.95
CA PRO A 678 23.81 0.21 -26.57
C PRO A 678 22.55 -0.66 -26.46
N GLN A 679 22.12 -1.20 -27.61
CA GLN A 679 21.12 -2.27 -27.64
C GLN A 679 21.65 -3.41 -26.77
N ALA A 680 20.89 -3.78 -25.73
CA ALA A 680 21.14 -5.00 -25.01
C ALA A 680 20.99 -6.15 -26.00
N ALA A 681 22.10 -6.77 -26.39
CA ALA A 681 22.09 -8.03 -27.09
C ALA A 681 21.42 -9.05 -26.15
N VAL A 682 20.37 -9.68 -26.68
CA VAL A 682 19.55 -10.74 -26.07
C VAL A 682 20.41 -11.90 -25.61
#